data_AF-A0A674C2D7-F1
#
_entry.id   AF-A0A674C2D7-F1
#
_cell.length_a   1.000
_cell.length_b   1.000
_cell.length_c   1.000
_cell.angle_alpha   90.00
_cell.angle_beta   90.00
_cell.angle_gamma   90.00
#
_symmetry.space_group_name_H-M   'P 1'
#
loop_
_entity.id
_entity.type
_entity.pdbx_description
1 polymer ?
#
loop_
_entity_poly.entity_id
_entity_poly.type
_entity_poly.pdbx_seq_one_letter_code
_entity_poly.pdbx_strand_id
1 'polypeptide(L)'
;LNSSMDYERPNVETIKCVVVGDNAVGKTRLICARACNTTLNQNQLLATHVPTVWAIDQYRVCQEVLERSRDVVDEVSVSLRLWDTFGDHHKDRRFAYGRSDVVVLCFSIANPNSLHHVKTMWHMEIKHFCPRTPVILVGCQLDLRYADLEAVNRARRPLARPIKPGDILPPETGREVAKELGISYYETSVFDQFGVKDIFDNAIRAALISRRHLQFWKSHLRKVQKPLLQAPFLPPKAPPPLIKVPECFVNNREGPGLLLDSPLCADVMFILQDHIHIFAHKIYLSTSSSKFYDLFQMDFSDESQCLVVTERHARDSLLRTLSLDTDEDVAVLPNHSPCSLRASKSDGTLKMMSFSGKHRRTKLSLASWSKAFYSIHKESVTNPVTGSPAHMTVVKMDYSIQLGPFSAVLKFLYTGELDEEERDLMKIAQIAEVLEVFDLRMMVENIMNREGFMNQEITKAFHVRKSNRIKECLNKNTFTDVTFRLEDGTINAHRPLLISSCDWMAAVFGGSFMESANNEVSFPGTSRVCMQAVLEYLYTNQLCPMAELDPMELTALADRLCLPRLTALTEHYAVSELVKASKDGQDIDGEVLTYLELAQFHNANQLAAWCLHHICTHYNNVCAIYRKEIKAKSAENQEYFEKHRWPPVWYLKEEDHYQRVKKEREKEDVVLNKHHSRRRWCFWSTSPAVA
;
A
#
# COMPACT_ATOMS: atom_id res chain seq x y z
N LEU A 1 45.40 17.41 -51.82
CA LEU A 1 44.82 17.17 -50.48
C LEU A 1 43.82 16.03 -50.61
N ASN A 2 44.28 14.87 -50.12
CA ASN A 2 43.76 13.51 -50.14
C ASN A 2 42.33 13.20 -50.63
N SER A 3 42.33 12.34 -51.65
CA SER A 3 41.33 11.33 -51.96
C SER A 3 41.16 10.28 -50.85
N SER A 4 40.10 9.48 -50.98
CA SER A 4 39.89 8.14 -50.42
C SER A 4 39.73 8.00 -48.90
N MET A 5 38.47 7.95 -48.45
CA MET A 5 38.00 6.93 -47.49
C MET A 5 36.52 6.60 -47.80
N ASP A 6 36.27 6.10 -49.01
CA ASP A 6 35.12 5.20 -49.21
C ASP A 6 35.40 3.94 -48.37
N TYR A 7 34.77 3.84 -47.21
CA TYR A 7 34.65 2.57 -46.50
C TYR A 7 33.65 1.68 -47.27
N GLU A 8 34.05 1.17 -48.44
CA GLU A 8 33.46 -0.03 -49.01
C GLU A 8 33.74 -1.19 -48.04
N ARG A 9 32.83 -1.40 -47.08
CA ARG A 9 32.77 -2.68 -46.36
C ARG A 9 32.34 -3.75 -47.38
N PRO A 10 33.13 -4.80 -47.62
CA PRO A 10 32.81 -5.79 -48.64
C PRO A 10 31.57 -6.61 -48.21
N ASN A 11 30.66 -6.84 -49.15
CA ASN A 11 29.58 -7.85 -49.10
C ASN A 11 28.45 -7.66 -48.06
N VAL A 12 27.73 -6.53 -48.09
CA VAL A 12 26.45 -6.40 -47.34
C VAL A 12 25.35 -7.23 -48.01
N GLU A 13 24.82 -8.25 -47.33
CA GLU A 13 23.71 -9.06 -47.82
C GLU A 13 22.38 -8.34 -47.59
N THR A 14 21.71 -7.94 -48.66
CA THR A 14 20.35 -7.39 -48.56
C THR A 14 19.35 -8.54 -48.42
N ILE A 15 18.49 -8.46 -47.41
CA ILE A 15 17.47 -9.47 -47.08
C ILE A 15 16.10 -8.82 -47.10
N LYS A 16 15.21 -9.30 -47.99
CA LYS A 16 13.80 -8.95 -47.98
C LYS A 16 13.02 -9.88 -47.05
N CYS A 17 12.52 -9.33 -45.95
CA CYS A 17 11.71 -10.03 -44.96
C CYS A 17 10.25 -9.55 -45.05
N VAL A 18 9.33 -10.48 -45.34
CA VAL A 18 7.90 -10.19 -45.47
C VAL A 18 7.15 -10.70 -44.26
N VAL A 19 6.34 -9.84 -43.63
CA VAL A 19 5.54 -10.19 -42.44
C VAL A 19 4.08 -10.35 -42.85
N VAL A 20 3.49 -11.51 -42.56
CA VAL A 20 2.13 -11.91 -43.02
C VAL A 20 1.33 -12.57 -41.91
N GLY A 21 0.01 -12.59 -42.06
CA GLY A 21 -0.94 -13.14 -41.07
C GLY A 21 -2.23 -12.33 -41.00
N ASP A 22 -3.15 -12.76 -40.15
CA ASP A 22 -4.46 -12.13 -39.96
C ASP A 22 -4.40 -10.65 -39.56
N ASN A 23 -5.52 -9.96 -39.70
CA ASN A 23 -5.67 -8.60 -39.19
C ASN A 23 -5.55 -8.56 -37.65
N ALA A 24 -5.01 -7.45 -37.14
CA ALA A 24 -4.83 -7.18 -35.71
C ALA A 24 -3.97 -8.18 -34.90
N VAL A 25 -3.21 -9.08 -35.54
CA VAL A 25 -2.30 -10.01 -34.83
C VAL A 25 -1.02 -9.36 -34.32
N GLY A 26 -0.75 -8.10 -34.65
CA GLY A 26 0.43 -7.37 -34.16
C GLY A 26 1.59 -7.23 -35.16
N LYS A 27 1.41 -7.58 -36.44
CA LYS A 27 2.43 -7.46 -37.50
C LYS A 27 3.08 -6.07 -37.57
N THR A 28 2.26 -5.04 -37.73
CA THR A 28 2.74 -3.65 -37.82
C THR A 28 3.48 -3.23 -36.55
N ARG A 29 2.97 -3.58 -35.36
CA ARG A 29 3.63 -3.27 -34.07
C ARG A 29 4.98 -3.96 -33.93
N LEU A 30 5.09 -5.22 -34.36
CA LEU A 30 6.35 -5.96 -34.35
C LEU A 30 7.40 -5.30 -35.27
N ILE A 31 6.98 -4.86 -36.47
CA ILE A 31 7.86 -4.13 -37.39
C ILE A 31 8.27 -2.79 -36.79
N CYS A 32 7.33 -2.01 -36.20
CA CYS A 32 7.65 -0.77 -35.52
C CYS A 32 8.63 -0.94 -34.38
N ALA A 33 8.45 -1.96 -33.55
CA ALA A 33 9.35 -2.27 -32.45
C ALA A 33 10.79 -2.50 -32.95
N ARG A 34 10.95 -3.30 -34.02
CA ARG A 34 12.26 -3.56 -34.62
C ARG A 34 12.87 -2.33 -35.30
N ALA A 35 12.06 -1.56 -36.01
CA ALA A 35 12.55 -0.46 -36.85
C ALA A 35 12.85 0.83 -36.06
N CYS A 36 12.05 1.10 -35.02
CA CYS A 36 12.12 2.35 -34.25
C CYS A 36 12.73 2.16 -32.85
N ASN A 37 12.96 0.92 -32.40
CA ASN A 37 13.48 0.57 -31.07
C ASN A 37 12.75 1.31 -29.93
N THR A 38 11.45 1.57 -30.10
CA THR A 38 10.64 2.41 -29.20
C THR A 38 9.94 1.55 -28.17
N THR A 39 10.07 1.91 -26.90
CA THR A 39 9.25 1.37 -25.81
C THR A 39 7.88 2.05 -25.82
N LEU A 40 6.81 1.25 -25.83
CA LEU A 40 5.44 1.76 -25.80
C LEU A 40 4.73 1.19 -24.58
N ASN A 41 4.06 2.05 -23.82
CA ASN A 41 3.25 1.61 -22.67
C ASN A 41 2.04 0.79 -23.15
N GLN A 42 1.49 -0.11 -22.32
CA GLN A 42 0.38 -1.01 -22.69
C GLN A 42 -0.84 -0.24 -23.24
N ASN A 43 -1.19 0.88 -22.60
CA ASN A 43 -2.29 1.74 -23.06
C ASN A 43 -1.99 2.40 -24.41
N GLN A 44 -0.75 2.83 -24.63
CA GLN A 44 -0.33 3.40 -25.93
C GLN A 44 -0.32 2.33 -27.01
N LEU A 45 0.17 1.12 -26.71
CA LEU A 45 0.09 -0.01 -27.63
C LEU A 45 -1.37 -0.27 -27.97
N LEU A 46 -2.26 -0.45 -27.00
CA LEU A 46 -3.67 -0.79 -27.25
C LEU A 46 -4.46 0.33 -27.95
N ALA A 47 -4.17 1.60 -27.67
CA ALA A 47 -4.88 2.76 -28.22
C ALA A 47 -4.35 3.23 -29.59
N THR A 48 -3.06 3.06 -29.87
CA THR A 48 -2.47 3.51 -31.14
C THR A 48 -2.79 2.53 -32.28
N HIS A 49 -3.45 3.07 -33.31
CA HIS A 49 -3.62 2.38 -34.58
C HIS A 49 -2.54 2.87 -35.53
N VAL A 50 -1.50 2.06 -35.74
CA VAL A 50 -0.51 2.32 -36.79
C VAL A 50 -1.05 1.74 -38.10
N PRO A 51 -1.38 2.57 -39.11
CA PRO A 51 -1.85 2.07 -40.40
C PRO A 51 -0.74 1.35 -41.16
N THR A 52 -1.01 0.18 -41.72
CA THR A 52 -0.05 -0.64 -42.50
C THR A 52 0.54 0.13 -43.71
N VAL A 53 -0.22 1.06 -44.32
CA VAL A 53 0.32 1.93 -45.40
C VAL A 53 1.43 2.84 -44.89
N TRP A 54 1.24 3.42 -43.70
CA TRP A 54 2.20 4.33 -43.09
C TRP A 54 3.52 3.61 -42.77
N ALA A 55 3.44 2.37 -42.28
CA ALA A 55 4.60 1.51 -42.07
C ALA A 55 5.38 1.27 -43.39
N ILE A 56 4.69 0.85 -44.47
CA ILE A 56 5.35 0.54 -45.75
C ILE A 56 6.08 1.75 -46.36
N ASP A 57 5.50 2.94 -46.29
CA ASP A 57 6.06 4.16 -46.90
C ASP A 57 7.20 4.77 -46.07
N GLN A 58 7.02 4.89 -44.75
CA GLN A 58 8.03 5.44 -43.84
C GLN A 58 9.32 4.62 -43.81
N TYR A 59 9.23 3.29 -43.82
CA TYR A 59 10.42 2.41 -43.78
C TYR A 59 11.27 2.46 -45.04
N ARG A 60 10.73 2.97 -46.15
CA ARG A 60 11.46 3.08 -47.41
C ARG A 60 12.19 4.40 -47.57
N VAL A 61 11.71 5.46 -46.91
CA VAL A 61 12.16 6.84 -47.15
C VAL A 61 12.90 7.43 -45.95
N CYS A 62 12.61 7.00 -44.72
CA CYS A 62 13.25 7.53 -43.52
C CYS A 62 14.71 7.03 -43.39
N GLN A 63 15.67 7.96 -43.48
CA GLN A 63 17.10 7.62 -43.45
C GLN A 63 17.53 6.98 -42.13
N GLU A 64 17.02 7.44 -40.99
CA GLU A 64 17.33 6.82 -39.69
C GLU A 64 16.87 5.36 -39.60
N VAL A 65 15.72 5.03 -40.19
CA VAL A 65 15.22 3.65 -40.20
C VAL A 65 16.05 2.78 -41.16
N LEU A 66 16.46 3.34 -42.30
CA LEU A 66 17.38 2.65 -43.23
C LEU A 66 18.75 2.40 -42.60
N GLU A 67 19.26 3.31 -41.79
CA GLU A 67 20.50 3.11 -41.02
C GLU A 67 20.32 2.01 -39.95
N ARG A 68 19.22 2.04 -39.18
CA ARG A 68 18.87 1.01 -38.20
C ARG A 68 18.55 -0.35 -38.83
N SER A 69 18.30 -0.41 -40.14
CA SER A 69 18.08 -1.66 -40.88
C SER A 69 19.36 -2.48 -41.11
N ARG A 70 20.53 -1.85 -40.91
CA ARG A 70 21.83 -2.50 -41.04
C ARG A 70 22.20 -3.17 -39.72
N ASP A 71 22.51 -4.47 -39.79
CA ASP A 71 22.88 -5.26 -38.62
C ASP A 71 24.01 -6.23 -38.98
N VAL A 72 24.61 -6.86 -37.98
CA VAL A 72 25.59 -7.94 -38.16
C VAL A 72 25.06 -9.20 -37.48
N VAL A 73 24.75 -10.23 -38.28
CA VAL A 73 24.27 -11.52 -37.79
C VAL A 73 25.27 -12.60 -38.18
N ASP A 74 25.79 -13.32 -37.18
CA ASP A 74 26.77 -14.40 -37.35
C ASP A 74 27.99 -14.00 -38.21
N GLU A 75 28.56 -12.83 -37.92
CA GLU A 75 29.68 -12.18 -38.67
C GLU A 75 29.34 -11.72 -40.10
N VAL A 76 28.07 -11.81 -40.52
CA VAL A 76 27.61 -11.33 -41.83
C VAL A 76 26.95 -9.97 -41.68
N SER A 77 27.46 -8.97 -42.40
CA SER A 77 26.80 -7.65 -42.50
C SER A 77 25.55 -7.78 -43.36
N VAL A 78 24.39 -7.41 -42.82
CA VAL A 78 23.10 -7.53 -43.47
C VAL A 78 22.36 -6.19 -43.51
N SER A 79 21.55 -5.99 -44.55
CA SER A 79 20.56 -4.91 -44.60
C SER A 79 19.16 -5.53 -44.70
N LEU A 80 18.41 -5.44 -43.61
CA LEU A 80 17.10 -6.04 -43.46
C LEU A 80 16.00 -5.10 -43.96
N ARG A 81 15.31 -5.46 -45.04
CA ARG A 81 14.17 -4.71 -45.56
C ARG A 81 12.88 -5.38 -45.11
N LEU A 82 12.14 -4.70 -44.24
CA LEU A 82 10.86 -5.17 -43.70
C LEU A 82 9.71 -4.79 -44.63
N TRP A 83 8.83 -5.75 -44.90
CA TRP A 83 7.62 -5.56 -45.70
C TRP A 83 6.40 -5.94 -44.88
N ASP A 84 5.63 -4.94 -44.47
CA ASP A 84 4.35 -5.14 -43.81
C ASP A 84 3.26 -5.50 -44.83
N THR A 85 2.26 -6.29 -44.41
CA THR A 85 1.16 -6.71 -45.27
C THR A 85 -0.18 -6.62 -44.57
N PHE A 86 -1.23 -6.34 -45.34
CA PHE A 86 -2.59 -6.37 -44.85
C PHE A 86 -3.14 -7.81 -44.81
N GLY A 87 -3.86 -8.16 -43.73
CA GLY A 87 -4.52 -9.46 -43.60
C GLY A 87 -5.65 -9.69 -44.61
N ASP A 88 -6.36 -8.63 -45.01
CA ASP A 88 -7.59 -8.79 -45.84
C ASP A 88 -7.42 -8.34 -47.30
N HIS A 89 -6.28 -7.74 -47.69
CA HIS A 89 -6.04 -7.24 -49.06
C HIS A 89 -5.23 -8.23 -49.93
N HIS A 90 -5.88 -9.26 -50.47
CA HIS A 90 -5.24 -10.32 -51.27
C HIS A 90 -4.42 -9.83 -52.48
N LYS A 91 -4.82 -8.74 -53.15
CA LYS A 91 -4.13 -8.23 -54.36
C LYS A 91 -2.75 -7.66 -54.02
N ASP A 92 -2.65 -6.89 -52.94
CA ASP A 92 -1.41 -6.22 -52.55
C ASP A 92 -0.39 -7.20 -51.95
N ARG A 93 -0.87 -8.25 -51.27
CA ARG A 93 0.00 -9.32 -50.72
C ARG A 93 0.79 -10.09 -51.77
N ARG A 94 0.21 -10.33 -52.94
CA ARG A 94 0.90 -11.04 -54.04
C ARG A 94 2.18 -10.32 -54.46
N PHE A 95 2.14 -8.99 -54.53
CA PHE A 95 3.32 -8.18 -54.84
C PHE A 95 4.38 -8.22 -53.73
N ALA A 96 3.95 -8.33 -52.47
CA ALA A 96 4.86 -8.43 -51.33
C ALA A 96 5.71 -9.70 -51.39
N TYR A 97 5.17 -10.85 -51.80
CA TYR A 97 5.91 -12.13 -51.87
C TYR A 97 7.04 -12.16 -52.91
N GLY A 98 6.98 -11.33 -53.96
CA GLY A 98 7.97 -11.33 -55.04
C GLY A 98 9.41 -11.12 -54.53
N ARG A 99 10.31 -12.07 -54.85
CA ARG A 99 11.74 -12.05 -54.45
C ARG A 99 11.95 -11.96 -52.92
N SER A 100 11.07 -12.55 -52.13
CA SER A 100 11.23 -12.61 -50.67
C SER A 100 12.32 -13.59 -50.27
N ASP A 101 13.23 -13.16 -49.40
CA ASP A 101 14.31 -14.01 -48.88
C ASP A 101 13.86 -14.80 -47.65
N VAL A 102 12.90 -14.28 -46.88
CA VAL A 102 12.27 -14.96 -45.73
C VAL A 102 10.86 -14.41 -45.48
N VAL A 103 9.99 -15.25 -44.94
CA VAL A 103 8.63 -14.86 -44.50
C VAL A 103 8.48 -15.09 -43.00
N VAL A 104 7.99 -14.07 -42.30
CA VAL A 104 7.57 -14.13 -40.89
C VAL A 104 6.05 -14.27 -40.88
N LEU A 105 5.57 -15.43 -40.47
CA LEU A 105 4.15 -15.74 -40.39
C LEU A 105 3.66 -15.53 -38.96
N CYS A 106 2.83 -14.52 -38.76
CA CYS A 106 2.35 -14.09 -37.45
C CYS A 106 0.92 -14.56 -37.18
N PHE A 107 0.67 -14.96 -35.94
CA PHE A 107 -0.67 -15.11 -35.36
C PHE A 107 -0.70 -14.44 -33.98
N SER A 108 -1.90 -14.24 -33.43
CA SER A 108 -2.08 -13.69 -32.09
C SER A 108 -2.30 -14.82 -31.09
N ILE A 109 -1.55 -14.80 -29.97
CA ILE A 109 -1.80 -15.77 -28.89
C ILE A 109 -3.17 -15.59 -28.23
N ALA A 110 -3.84 -14.44 -28.41
CA ALA A 110 -5.17 -14.18 -27.88
C ALA A 110 -6.30 -14.40 -28.91
N ASN A 111 -5.99 -14.98 -30.08
CA ASN A 111 -6.97 -15.28 -31.11
C ASN A 111 -6.72 -16.68 -31.72
N PRO A 112 -7.42 -17.73 -31.23
CA PRO A 112 -7.27 -19.10 -31.72
C PRO A 112 -7.51 -19.26 -33.23
N ASN A 113 -8.42 -18.48 -33.81
CA ASN A 113 -8.71 -18.52 -35.24
C ASN A 113 -7.49 -18.10 -36.07
N SER A 114 -6.70 -17.14 -35.57
CA SER A 114 -5.51 -16.69 -36.29
C SER A 114 -4.44 -17.78 -36.40
N LEU A 115 -4.32 -18.66 -35.40
CA LEU A 115 -3.47 -19.86 -35.48
C LEU A 115 -4.09 -20.92 -36.40
N HIS A 116 -5.42 -21.06 -36.43
CA HIS A 116 -6.06 -21.98 -37.38
C HIS A 116 -5.80 -21.56 -38.84
N HIS A 117 -5.91 -20.25 -39.15
CA HIS A 117 -5.66 -19.70 -40.47
C HIS A 117 -4.20 -19.86 -40.93
N VAL A 118 -3.23 -19.94 -40.00
CA VAL A 118 -1.83 -20.23 -40.33
C VAL A 118 -1.73 -21.49 -41.18
N LYS A 119 -2.44 -22.55 -40.78
CA LYS A 119 -2.41 -23.84 -41.47
C LYS A 119 -3.34 -23.87 -42.69
N THR A 120 -4.56 -23.36 -42.57
CA THR A 120 -5.59 -23.54 -43.59
C THR A 120 -5.50 -22.55 -44.74
N MET A 121 -4.93 -21.36 -44.51
CA MET A 121 -4.84 -20.29 -45.50
C MET A 121 -3.40 -19.84 -45.72
N TRP A 122 -2.75 -19.30 -44.69
CA TRP A 122 -1.54 -18.50 -44.86
C TRP A 122 -0.34 -19.30 -45.35
N HIS A 123 -0.07 -20.45 -44.72
CA HIS A 123 1.05 -21.29 -45.13
C HIS A 123 0.87 -21.81 -46.57
N MET A 124 -0.37 -22.17 -46.94
CA MET A 124 -0.69 -22.60 -48.31
C MET A 124 -0.50 -21.45 -49.32
N GLU A 125 -0.95 -20.24 -48.99
CA GLU A 125 -0.76 -19.03 -49.81
C GLU A 125 0.74 -18.75 -50.02
N ILE A 126 1.54 -18.77 -48.95
CA ILE A 126 2.99 -18.58 -49.01
C ILE A 126 3.66 -19.63 -49.90
N LYS A 127 3.33 -20.92 -49.71
CA LYS A 127 3.93 -22.01 -50.50
C LYS A 127 3.51 -21.99 -51.96
N HIS A 128 2.34 -21.44 -52.28
CA HIS A 128 1.92 -21.22 -53.66
C HIS A 128 2.75 -20.14 -54.37
N PHE A 129 2.95 -18.97 -53.74
CA PHE A 129 3.64 -17.83 -54.37
C PHE A 129 5.17 -17.86 -54.25
N CYS A 130 5.72 -18.38 -53.16
CA CYS A 130 7.17 -18.46 -52.93
C CYS A 130 7.58 -19.79 -52.26
N PRO A 131 7.48 -20.93 -52.97
CA PRO A 131 7.63 -22.28 -52.39
C PRO A 131 8.98 -22.54 -51.72
N ARG A 132 10.06 -21.93 -52.23
CA ARG A 132 11.43 -22.10 -51.73
C ARG A 132 11.83 -21.12 -50.63
N THR A 133 10.99 -20.14 -50.33
CA THR A 133 11.31 -19.13 -49.32
C THR A 133 11.13 -19.75 -47.92
N PRO A 134 12.13 -19.63 -47.02
CA PRO A 134 11.99 -20.09 -45.65
C PRO A 134 10.92 -19.29 -44.90
N VAL A 135 10.20 -19.99 -44.02
CA VAL A 135 9.13 -19.41 -43.21
C VAL A 135 9.45 -19.65 -41.74
N ILE A 136 9.22 -18.65 -40.89
CA ILE A 136 9.20 -18.82 -39.43
C ILE A 136 7.82 -18.44 -38.90
N LEU A 137 7.33 -19.21 -37.91
CA LEU A 137 6.06 -18.96 -37.24
C LEU A 137 6.29 -18.12 -35.98
N VAL A 138 5.46 -17.09 -35.80
CA VAL A 138 5.56 -16.15 -34.69
C VAL A 138 4.22 -15.99 -33.99
N GLY A 139 4.16 -16.34 -32.70
CA GLY A 139 3.08 -16.00 -31.79
C GLY A 139 3.29 -14.59 -31.21
N CYS A 140 2.45 -13.64 -31.59
CA CYS A 140 2.51 -12.26 -31.11
C CYS A 140 1.58 -12.02 -29.91
N GLN A 141 1.83 -10.91 -29.19
CA GLN A 141 1.03 -10.45 -28.05
C GLN A 141 1.15 -11.34 -26.81
N LEU A 142 2.35 -11.88 -26.58
CA LEU A 142 2.68 -12.77 -25.46
C LEU A 142 2.29 -12.21 -24.09
N ASP A 143 2.35 -10.88 -23.92
CA ASP A 143 1.94 -10.14 -22.72
C ASP A 143 0.52 -10.50 -22.25
N LEU A 144 -0.38 -10.83 -23.18
CA LEU A 144 -1.76 -11.17 -22.87
C LEU A 144 -1.92 -12.49 -22.11
N ARG A 145 -0.87 -13.32 -22.01
CA ARG A 145 -0.91 -14.58 -21.24
C ARG A 145 -0.91 -14.37 -19.72
N TYR A 146 -0.42 -13.23 -19.24
CA TYR A 146 -0.36 -12.90 -17.81
C TYR A 146 -0.92 -11.52 -17.47
N ALA A 147 -1.46 -10.80 -18.46
CA ALA A 147 -2.11 -9.51 -18.23
C ALA A 147 -3.47 -9.66 -17.52
N ASP A 148 -3.88 -8.59 -16.82
CA ASP A 148 -5.26 -8.42 -16.40
C ASP A 148 -6.16 -8.21 -17.62
N LEU A 149 -6.88 -9.26 -18.01
CA LEU A 149 -7.76 -9.24 -19.18
C LEU A 149 -8.94 -8.28 -19.03
N GLU A 150 -9.40 -7.98 -17.81
CA GLU A 150 -10.47 -7.01 -17.60
C GLU A 150 -9.98 -5.60 -17.87
N ALA A 151 -8.80 -5.24 -17.34
CA ALA A 151 -8.15 -3.98 -17.66
C ALA A 151 -7.87 -3.85 -19.17
N VAL A 152 -7.35 -4.91 -19.80
CA VAL A 152 -7.12 -4.95 -21.25
C VAL A 152 -8.42 -4.76 -22.03
N ASN A 153 -9.49 -5.45 -21.67
CA ASN A 153 -10.77 -5.34 -22.38
C ASN A 153 -11.40 -3.94 -22.22
N ARG A 154 -11.22 -3.28 -21.07
CA ARG A 154 -11.63 -1.87 -20.88
C ARG A 154 -10.82 -0.89 -21.71
N ALA A 155 -9.52 -1.14 -21.90
CA ALA A 155 -8.63 -0.27 -22.68
C ALA A 155 -8.75 -0.46 -24.20
N ARG A 156 -9.32 -1.59 -24.65
CA ARG A 156 -9.57 -1.87 -26.07
C ARG A 156 -10.77 -1.08 -26.59
N ARG A 157 -10.89 -1.02 -27.92
CA ARG A 157 -12.02 -0.34 -28.57
C ARG A 157 -13.36 -0.92 -28.11
N PRO A 158 -14.40 -0.11 -27.83
CA PRO A 158 -15.68 -0.59 -27.30
C PRO A 158 -16.37 -1.68 -28.14
N LEU A 159 -16.12 -1.73 -29.45
CA LEU A 159 -16.72 -2.71 -30.37
C LEU A 159 -15.86 -3.98 -30.57
N ALA A 160 -14.67 -4.05 -29.96
CA ALA A 160 -13.84 -5.25 -30.08
C ALA A 160 -14.42 -6.37 -29.21
N ARG A 161 -14.46 -7.59 -29.76
CA ARG A 161 -14.82 -8.78 -28.97
C ARG A 161 -13.89 -8.87 -27.73
N PRO A 162 -14.45 -8.98 -26.51
CA PRO A 162 -13.67 -9.20 -25.30
C PRO A 162 -12.84 -10.47 -25.42
N ILE A 163 -11.55 -10.39 -25.05
CA ILE A 163 -10.68 -11.56 -24.94
C ILE A 163 -11.08 -12.30 -23.67
N LYS A 164 -11.40 -13.59 -23.80
CA LYS A 164 -11.69 -14.46 -22.67
C LYS A 164 -10.44 -15.26 -22.27
N PRO A 165 -10.32 -15.71 -21.01
CA PRO A 165 -9.21 -16.58 -20.59
C PRO A 165 -9.04 -17.83 -21.48
N GLY A 166 -10.15 -18.43 -21.94
CA GLY A 166 -10.11 -19.58 -22.85
C GLY A 166 -9.70 -19.26 -24.30
N ASP A 167 -9.62 -17.98 -24.68
CA ASP A 167 -9.11 -17.57 -26.00
C ASP A 167 -7.57 -17.49 -26.00
N ILE A 168 -6.91 -17.50 -24.84
CA ILE A 168 -5.45 -17.42 -24.72
C ILE A 168 -4.82 -18.79 -25.04
N LEU A 169 -4.01 -18.82 -26.09
CA LEU A 169 -3.33 -20.01 -26.56
C LEU A 169 -2.12 -20.36 -25.69
N PRO A 170 -2.01 -21.62 -25.24
CA PRO A 170 -0.82 -22.10 -24.58
C PRO A 170 0.30 -22.34 -25.62
N PRO A 171 1.58 -22.15 -25.26
CA PRO A 171 2.71 -22.19 -26.20
C PRO A 171 2.80 -23.49 -27.03
N GLU A 172 2.37 -24.61 -26.45
CA GLU A 172 2.43 -25.93 -27.06
C GLU A 172 1.61 -25.97 -28.37
N THR A 173 0.49 -25.25 -28.43
CA THR A 173 -0.37 -25.22 -29.63
C THR A 173 0.34 -24.60 -30.84
N GLY A 174 1.03 -23.47 -30.65
CA GLY A 174 1.82 -22.84 -31.70
C GLY A 174 2.98 -23.73 -32.15
N ARG A 175 3.61 -24.41 -31.19
CA ARG A 175 4.71 -25.34 -31.47
C ARG A 175 4.26 -26.58 -32.27
N GLU A 176 3.10 -27.15 -31.94
CA GLU A 176 2.54 -28.28 -32.67
C GLU A 176 2.27 -27.94 -34.14
N VAL A 177 1.68 -26.76 -34.40
CA VAL A 177 1.48 -26.25 -35.75
C VAL A 177 2.82 -26.04 -36.46
N ALA A 178 3.81 -25.44 -35.82
CA ALA A 178 5.13 -25.26 -36.41
C ALA A 178 5.82 -26.60 -36.74
N LYS A 179 5.69 -27.60 -35.87
CA LYS A 179 6.22 -28.95 -36.08
C LYS A 179 5.54 -29.63 -37.26
N GLU A 180 4.22 -29.53 -37.39
CA GLU A 180 3.46 -30.07 -38.52
C GLU A 180 3.91 -29.42 -39.85
N LEU A 181 4.14 -28.11 -39.85
CA LEU A 181 4.57 -27.37 -41.04
C LEU A 181 6.08 -27.49 -41.32
N GLY A 182 6.87 -28.06 -40.40
CA GLY A 182 8.32 -28.18 -40.52
C GLY A 182 9.07 -26.84 -40.46
N ILE A 183 8.55 -25.87 -39.69
CA ILE A 183 9.10 -24.52 -39.55
C ILE A 183 9.48 -24.20 -38.10
N SER A 184 10.33 -23.20 -37.89
CA SER A 184 10.70 -22.74 -36.54
C SER A 184 9.57 -21.93 -35.89
N TYR A 185 9.41 -22.07 -34.56
CA TYR A 185 8.43 -21.32 -33.76
C TYR A 185 9.11 -20.35 -32.80
N TYR A 186 8.57 -19.14 -32.70
CA TYR A 186 9.00 -18.09 -31.78
C TYR A 186 7.77 -17.36 -31.21
N GLU A 187 7.89 -16.81 -30.01
CA GLU A 187 6.90 -15.91 -29.42
C GLU A 187 7.49 -14.53 -29.18
N THR A 188 6.64 -13.50 -29.15
CA THR A 188 7.08 -12.13 -28.88
C THR A 188 6.04 -11.31 -28.14
N SER A 189 6.55 -10.49 -27.22
CA SER A 189 5.84 -9.36 -26.62
C SER A 189 6.53 -8.08 -27.04
N VAL A 190 5.82 -7.24 -27.81
CA VAL A 190 6.30 -5.88 -28.10
C VAL A 190 6.25 -5.01 -26.83
N PHE A 191 5.33 -5.31 -25.92
CA PHE A 191 5.22 -4.60 -24.65
C PHE A 191 6.47 -4.80 -23.78
N ASP A 192 6.91 -6.05 -23.62
CA ASP A 192 8.09 -6.40 -22.81
C ASP A 192 9.40 -6.38 -23.61
N GLN A 193 9.35 -5.99 -24.89
CA GLN A 193 10.47 -6.08 -25.84
C GLN A 193 11.09 -7.48 -25.95
N PHE A 194 10.30 -8.51 -25.63
CA PHE A 194 10.75 -9.90 -25.66
C PHE A 194 10.64 -10.49 -27.08
N GLY A 195 11.68 -11.17 -27.52
CA GLY A 195 11.70 -11.94 -28.77
C GLY A 195 11.76 -11.10 -30.06
N VAL A 196 11.63 -9.76 -29.98
CA VAL A 196 11.61 -8.88 -31.17
C VAL A 196 12.90 -9.05 -31.99
N LYS A 197 14.07 -8.91 -31.34
CA LYS A 197 15.37 -9.10 -32.01
C LYS A 197 15.57 -10.55 -32.45
N ASP A 198 15.25 -11.50 -31.57
CA ASP A 198 15.46 -12.93 -31.82
C ASP A 198 14.73 -13.41 -33.08
N ILE A 199 13.49 -12.97 -33.29
CA ILE A 199 12.69 -13.31 -34.47
C ILE A 199 13.39 -12.85 -35.75
N PHE A 200 13.82 -11.59 -35.80
CA PHE A 200 14.42 -11.03 -37.01
C PHE A 200 15.82 -11.59 -37.27
N ASP A 201 16.63 -11.81 -36.23
CA ASP A 201 17.93 -12.47 -36.36
C ASP A 201 17.77 -13.91 -36.88
N ASN A 202 16.80 -14.66 -36.36
CA ASN A 202 16.54 -16.02 -36.82
C ASN A 202 15.90 -16.07 -38.22
N ALA A 203 15.10 -15.07 -38.59
CA ALA A 203 14.63 -14.90 -39.96
C ALA A 203 15.80 -14.65 -40.92
N ILE A 204 16.74 -13.78 -40.52
CA ILE A 204 17.98 -13.50 -41.26
C ILE A 204 18.82 -14.77 -41.42
N ARG A 205 19.04 -15.54 -40.34
CA ARG A 205 19.74 -16.83 -40.40
C ARG A 205 19.09 -17.80 -41.38
N ALA A 206 17.76 -17.91 -41.33
CA ALA A 206 17.00 -18.76 -42.25
C ALA A 206 17.17 -18.33 -43.72
N ALA A 207 17.09 -17.02 -43.99
CA ALA A 207 17.32 -16.45 -45.32
C ALA A 207 18.74 -16.74 -45.83
N LEU A 208 19.76 -16.47 -45.01
CA LEU A 208 21.16 -16.65 -45.36
C LEU A 208 21.52 -18.13 -45.58
N ILE A 209 20.95 -19.05 -44.80
CA ILE A 209 21.11 -20.50 -45.02
C ILE A 209 20.47 -20.91 -46.34
N SER A 210 19.22 -20.49 -46.62
CA SER A 210 18.57 -20.78 -47.90
C SER A 210 19.40 -20.25 -49.08
N ARG A 211 19.92 -19.02 -48.95
CA ARG A 211 20.80 -18.41 -49.96
C ARG A 211 22.12 -19.18 -50.11
N ARG A 212 22.72 -19.67 -49.02
CA ARG A 212 23.92 -20.53 -49.06
C ARG A 212 23.68 -21.82 -49.84
N HIS A 213 22.50 -22.44 -49.72
CA HIS A 213 22.15 -23.63 -50.51
C HIS A 213 22.05 -23.32 -52.01
N LEU A 214 21.60 -22.12 -52.38
CA LEU A 214 21.49 -21.68 -53.77
C LEU A 214 22.81 -21.14 -54.35
N GLN A 215 23.69 -20.58 -53.49
CA GLN A 215 24.93 -19.90 -53.87
C GLN A 215 26.13 -20.45 -53.08
N PHE A 216 26.41 -21.75 -53.22
CA PHE A 216 27.38 -22.48 -52.40
C PHE A 216 28.83 -21.96 -52.46
N TRP A 217 29.17 -21.18 -53.49
CA TRP A 217 30.47 -20.53 -53.66
C TRP A 217 30.73 -19.37 -52.68
N LYS A 218 29.68 -18.80 -52.07
CA LYS A 218 29.81 -17.71 -51.09
C LYS A 218 30.37 -18.21 -49.76
N SER A 219 31.68 -18.07 -49.59
CA SER A 219 32.43 -18.56 -48.42
C SER A 219 32.08 -17.82 -47.12
N HIS A 220 31.71 -16.53 -47.18
CA HIS A 220 31.33 -15.73 -46.01
C HIS A 220 30.04 -16.23 -45.32
N LEU A 221 29.20 -16.96 -46.04
CA LEU A 221 27.97 -17.55 -45.47
C LEU A 221 28.19 -18.88 -44.73
N ARG A 222 29.43 -19.42 -44.72
CA ARG A 222 29.70 -20.75 -44.14
C ARG A 222 29.54 -20.79 -42.62
N LYS A 223 29.77 -19.67 -41.94
CA LYS A 223 29.69 -19.54 -40.48
C LYS A 223 28.28 -19.23 -39.95
N VAL A 224 27.33 -18.94 -40.84
CA VAL A 224 25.94 -18.66 -40.45
C VAL A 224 25.35 -19.88 -39.75
N GLN A 225 24.80 -19.66 -38.57
CA GLN A 225 24.21 -20.70 -37.73
C GLN A 225 22.77 -20.98 -38.16
N LYS A 226 22.28 -22.19 -37.84
CA LYS A 226 20.85 -22.50 -37.94
C LYS A 226 20.04 -21.57 -37.04
N PRO A 227 18.75 -21.31 -37.34
CA PRO A 227 17.88 -20.57 -36.43
C PRO A 227 17.97 -21.10 -34.99
N LEU A 228 18.30 -20.22 -34.07
CA LEU A 228 18.56 -20.52 -32.67
C LEU A 228 17.25 -20.83 -31.94
N LEU A 229 17.38 -21.59 -30.85
CA LEU A 229 16.26 -21.86 -29.96
C LEU A 229 16.02 -20.63 -29.06
N GLN A 230 14.77 -20.21 -28.92
CA GLN A 230 14.39 -19.10 -28.05
C GLN A 230 14.13 -19.63 -26.64
N ALA A 231 14.78 -19.02 -25.64
CA ALA A 231 14.48 -19.28 -24.23
C ALA A 231 13.06 -18.77 -23.90
N PRO A 232 12.28 -19.47 -23.07
CA PRO A 232 10.92 -19.05 -22.78
C PRO A 232 10.90 -17.77 -21.95
N PHE A 233 9.86 -16.96 -22.13
CA PHE A 233 9.67 -15.72 -21.38
C PHE A 233 9.15 -16.03 -19.97
N LEU A 234 9.93 -15.66 -18.95
CA LEU A 234 9.48 -15.65 -17.57
C LEU A 234 8.79 -14.31 -17.29
N PRO A 235 7.46 -14.28 -17.04
CA PRO A 235 6.79 -13.04 -16.72
C PRO A 235 7.31 -12.43 -15.42
N PRO A 236 7.31 -11.09 -15.30
CA PRO A 236 7.72 -10.41 -14.07
C PRO A 236 6.82 -10.83 -12.91
N LYS A 237 7.38 -10.85 -11.69
CA LYS A 237 6.58 -11.02 -10.47
C LYS A 237 5.61 -9.83 -10.36
N ALA A 238 4.37 -10.11 -9.97
CA ALA A 238 3.44 -9.05 -9.59
C ALA A 238 4.04 -8.24 -8.42
N PRO A 239 3.77 -6.92 -8.34
CA PRO A 239 4.12 -6.16 -7.16
C PRO A 239 3.23 -6.54 -5.97
N PRO A 240 3.72 -6.42 -4.72
CA PRO A 240 2.91 -6.68 -3.54
C PRO A 240 1.78 -5.66 -3.42
N PRO A 241 0.59 -6.07 -2.92
CA PRO A 241 -0.51 -5.14 -2.68
C PRO A 241 -0.11 -4.12 -1.61
N LEU A 242 -0.57 -2.88 -1.79
CA LEU A 242 -0.33 -1.78 -0.85
C LEU A 242 -1.48 -1.68 0.14
N ILE A 243 -1.14 -1.63 1.43
CA ILE A 243 -2.11 -1.40 2.49
C ILE A 243 -2.43 0.09 2.55
N LYS A 244 -3.71 0.40 2.46
CA LYS A 244 -4.26 1.75 2.54
C LYS A 244 -4.93 1.91 3.90
N VAL A 245 -4.42 2.85 4.69
CA VAL A 245 -5.06 3.24 5.95
C VAL A 245 -6.07 4.34 5.62
N PRO A 246 -7.36 4.14 5.93
CA PRO A 246 -8.37 5.19 5.78
C PRO A 246 -7.96 6.44 6.57
N GLU A 247 -8.19 7.61 5.99
CA GLU A 247 -8.08 8.87 6.73
C GLU A 247 -9.06 8.84 7.90
N CYS A 248 -8.72 9.53 8.99
CA CYS A 248 -9.65 9.63 10.10
C CYS A 248 -10.85 10.47 9.64
N PHE A 249 -12.03 9.88 9.58
CA PHE A 249 -13.25 10.64 9.39
C PHE A 249 -13.44 11.53 10.62
N VAL A 250 -13.06 12.80 10.52
CA VAL A 250 -13.54 13.83 11.43
C VAL A 250 -14.97 14.10 10.99
N ASN A 251 -15.92 13.28 11.45
CA ASN A 251 -17.32 13.67 11.34
C ASN A 251 -17.46 14.94 12.18
N ASN A 252 -17.51 16.11 11.52
CA ASN A 252 -17.82 17.41 12.11
C ASN A 252 -19.17 17.45 12.85
N ARG A 253 -19.88 16.32 12.94
CA ARG A 253 -21.15 16.16 13.65
C ARG A 253 -21.07 15.25 14.88
N GLU A 254 -19.97 14.53 15.12
CA GLU A 254 -19.87 13.46 16.15
C GLU A 254 -18.59 13.53 17.00
N GLY A 255 -17.98 14.71 17.13
CA GLY A 255 -16.79 14.90 17.97
C GLY A 255 -17.09 14.94 19.48
N PRO A 256 -16.06 15.06 20.35
CA PRO A 256 -16.22 15.19 21.80
C PRO A 256 -17.11 16.36 22.21
N GLY A 257 -17.33 17.36 21.34
CA GLY A 257 -18.29 18.44 21.57
C GLY A 257 -19.74 17.97 21.78
N LEU A 258 -20.17 16.87 21.14
CA LEU A 258 -21.51 16.32 21.36
C LEU A 258 -21.73 15.84 22.80
N LEU A 259 -20.67 15.39 23.49
CA LEU A 259 -20.77 14.98 24.90
C LEU A 259 -21.06 16.16 25.82
N LEU A 260 -20.85 17.41 25.38
CA LEU A 260 -21.32 18.59 26.13
C LEU A 260 -22.81 18.84 25.93
N ASP A 261 -23.34 18.59 24.72
CA ASP A 261 -24.75 18.79 24.40
C ASP A 261 -25.63 17.64 24.92
N SER A 262 -25.10 16.41 24.91
CA SER A 262 -25.72 15.19 25.45
C SER A 262 -24.75 14.50 26.43
N PRO A 263 -24.77 14.90 27.72
CA PRO A 263 -23.76 14.53 28.73
C PRO A 263 -23.94 13.09 29.28
N LEU A 264 -23.79 12.10 28.40
CA LEU A 264 -23.72 10.68 28.75
C LEU A 264 -22.50 10.41 29.64
N CYS A 265 -22.72 9.73 30.77
CA CYS A 265 -21.67 9.44 31.76
C CYS A 265 -21.01 10.67 32.40
N ALA A 266 -21.69 11.82 32.46
CA ALA A 266 -21.18 12.99 33.20
C ALA A 266 -20.96 12.69 34.68
N ASP A 267 -19.81 13.14 35.19
CA ASP A 267 -19.33 12.92 36.56
C ASP A 267 -19.07 14.24 37.31
N VAL A 268 -19.26 15.38 36.64
CA VAL A 268 -19.20 16.73 37.22
C VAL A 268 -20.37 17.60 36.76
N MET A 269 -20.91 18.40 37.69
CA MET A 269 -21.95 19.40 37.45
C MET A 269 -21.46 20.78 37.93
N PHE A 270 -21.50 21.77 37.05
CA PHE A 270 -21.25 23.17 37.37
C PHE A 270 -22.55 23.91 37.67
N ILE A 271 -22.56 24.69 38.74
CA ILE A 271 -23.66 25.61 39.09
C ILE A 271 -23.20 27.04 38.83
N LEU A 272 -23.81 27.70 37.84
CA LEU A 272 -23.60 29.11 37.51
C LEU A 272 -24.81 29.94 37.97
N GLN A 273 -24.53 31.13 38.52
CA GLN A 273 -25.55 32.10 38.93
C GLN A 273 -26.70 31.47 39.75
N ASP A 274 -26.36 30.48 40.59
CA ASP A 274 -27.23 29.72 41.49
C ASP A 274 -28.34 28.85 40.86
N HIS A 275 -28.59 28.94 39.55
CA HIS A 275 -29.73 28.28 38.91
C HIS A 275 -29.39 27.55 37.61
N ILE A 276 -28.24 27.80 37.01
CA ILE A 276 -27.86 27.22 35.72
C ILE A 276 -26.95 26.02 35.97
N HIS A 277 -27.37 24.86 35.51
CA HIS A 277 -26.65 23.60 35.65
C HIS A 277 -26.00 23.20 34.33
N ILE A 278 -24.68 22.96 34.33
CA ILE A 278 -23.94 22.44 33.17
C ILE A 278 -23.28 21.12 33.58
N PHE A 279 -23.51 20.06 32.81
CA PHE A 279 -22.90 18.76 33.05
C PHE A 279 -21.66 18.59 32.17
N ALA A 280 -20.62 17.97 32.72
CA ALA A 280 -19.37 17.74 32.02
C ALA A 280 -18.64 16.49 32.58
N HIS A 281 -17.45 16.24 32.05
CA HIS A 281 -16.61 15.08 32.32
C HIS A 281 -15.26 15.52 32.90
N LYS A 282 -14.89 15.03 34.08
CA LYS A 282 -13.62 15.36 34.73
C LYS A 282 -12.44 15.05 33.83
N ILE A 283 -12.44 13.88 33.19
CA ILE A 283 -11.32 13.45 32.34
C ILE A 283 -11.01 14.44 31.21
N TYR A 284 -12.03 14.98 30.52
CA TYR A 284 -11.83 15.95 29.44
C TYR A 284 -11.30 17.29 29.95
N LEU A 285 -11.80 17.74 31.11
CA LEU A 285 -11.37 19.01 31.71
C LEU A 285 -9.97 18.91 32.31
N SER A 286 -9.67 17.84 33.02
CA SER A 286 -8.37 17.60 33.67
C SER A 286 -7.25 17.35 32.67
N THR A 287 -7.54 16.70 31.55
CA THR A 287 -6.53 16.47 30.50
C THR A 287 -6.18 17.77 29.75
N SER A 288 -7.12 18.70 29.70
CA SER A 288 -7.01 19.96 28.96
C SER A 288 -6.62 21.16 29.84
N SER A 289 -6.76 21.06 31.16
CA SER A 289 -6.42 22.13 32.11
C SER A 289 -5.87 21.55 33.40
N SER A 290 -4.65 22.00 33.76
CA SER A 290 -4.03 21.66 35.04
C SER A 290 -4.85 22.15 36.23
N LYS A 291 -5.54 23.29 36.10
CA LYS A 291 -6.38 23.83 37.18
C LYS A 291 -7.54 22.90 37.51
N PHE A 292 -8.18 22.33 36.49
CA PHE A 292 -9.24 21.33 36.67
C PHE A 292 -8.68 19.98 37.14
N TYR A 293 -7.48 19.59 36.69
CA TYR A 293 -6.78 18.41 37.20
C TYR A 293 -6.57 18.50 38.72
N ASP A 294 -5.98 19.60 39.20
CA ASP A 294 -5.72 19.84 40.62
C ASP A 294 -7.03 19.91 41.43
N LEU A 295 -8.05 20.60 40.89
CA LEU A 295 -9.36 20.73 41.54
C LEU A 295 -10.01 19.37 41.83
N PHE A 296 -9.97 18.44 40.87
CA PHE A 296 -10.64 17.15 41.00
C PHE A 296 -9.82 16.09 41.75
N GLN A 297 -8.52 16.34 41.97
CA GLN A 297 -7.68 15.50 42.84
C GLN A 297 -7.73 15.88 44.32
N MET A 298 -8.40 16.98 44.69
CA MET A 298 -8.55 17.33 46.11
C MET A 298 -9.32 16.22 46.86
N ASP A 299 -8.69 15.59 47.85
CA ASP A 299 -9.30 14.53 48.64
C ASP A 299 -10.43 15.07 49.53
N PHE A 300 -11.61 14.43 49.43
CA PHE A 300 -12.80 14.76 50.22
C PHE A 300 -13.27 13.57 51.08
N SER A 301 -12.42 12.59 51.34
CA SER A 301 -12.75 11.42 52.16
C SER A 301 -12.98 11.84 53.62
N ASP A 302 -14.17 11.52 54.13
CA ASP A 302 -14.52 11.52 55.55
C ASP A 302 -13.61 10.52 56.27
N GLU A 303 -12.44 10.96 56.72
CA GLU A 303 -11.64 10.46 57.85
C GLU A 303 -10.17 10.88 57.67
N SER A 304 -9.81 12.03 58.23
CA SER A 304 -8.44 12.28 58.67
C SER A 304 -8.48 13.28 59.80
N GLN A 305 -8.08 12.78 60.98
CA GLN A 305 -7.93 13.53 62.21
C GLN A 305 -6.93 14.68 62.00
N CYS A 306 -7.19 15.76 62.73
CA CYS A 306 -6.30 16.88 62.98
C CYS A 306 -4.83 16.42 63.09
N LEU A 307 -4.00 16.79 62.11
CA LEU A 307 -2.56 16.75 62.26
C LEU A 307 -1.98 18.12 61.96
N VAL A 308 -1.46 18.70 63.04
CA VAL A 308 -0.54 19.82 63.08
C VAL A 308 0.53 19.62 62.00
N VAL A 309 0.71 20.63 61.15
CA VAL A 309 1.80 20.71 60.18
C VAL A 309 3.11 20.75 60.97
N THR A 310 3.77 19.60 61.11
CA THR A 310 5.22 19.56 61.31
C THR A 310 5.85 19.38 59.93
N GLU A 311 6.64 20.38 59.54
CA GLU A 311 7.53 20.34 58.39
C GLU A 311 8.37 19.06 58.40
N ARG A 312 8.18 18.22 57.39
CA ARG A 312 9.15 17.33 56.71
C ARG A 312 8.34 16.23 56.05
N HIS A 313 8.12 16.33 54.73
CA HIS A 313 7.98 15.24 53.75
C HIS A 313 7.42 15.71 52.39
N ALA A 314 7.07 16.99 52.23
CA ALA A 314 6.64 17.56 50.95
C ALA A 314 7.81 18.11 50.10
N ARG A 315 8.84 17.30 49.80
CA ARG A 315 9.91 17.71 48.87
C ARG A 315 10.08 16.84 47.62
N ASP A 316 9.43 15.68 47.52
CA ASP A 316 9.66 14.77 46.38
C ASP A 316 8.53 14.70 45.34
N SER A 317 7.43 15.44 45.51
CA SER A 317 6.27 15.36 44.59
C SER A 317 6.05 16.60 43.70
N LEU A 318 6.92 17.61 43.76
CA LEU A 318 6.82 18.83 42.95
C LEU A 318 8.12 19.12 42.20
N LEU A 319 8.55 18.19 41.34
CA LEU A 319 9.44 18.53 40.24
C LEU A 319 8.59 18.97 39.05
N ARG A 320 8.55 20.30 38.90
CA ARG A 320 8.18 21.01 37.67
C ARG A 320 8.80 20.33 36.46
N THR A 321 7.97 20.00 35.47
CA THR A 321 8.40 19.91 34.07
C THR A 321 8.81 21.31 33.61
N LEU A 322 10.08 21.64 33.85
CA LEU A 322 10.79 22.67 33.12
C LEU A 322 10.97 22.20 31.68
N SER A 323 10.82 23.16 30.77
CA SER A 323 11.05 23.08 29.33
C SER A 323 12.28 22.25 29.00
N LEU A 324 12.11 21.26 28.10
CA LEU A 324 13.20 20.65 27.35
C LEU A 324 13.50 21.59 26.19
N ASP A 325 14.59 22.35 26.29
CA ASP A 325 15.34 22.86 25.15
C ASP A 325 16.83 22.65 25.42
N THR A 326 17.53 22.31 24.35
CA THR A 326 18.87 21.70 24.23
C THR A 326 20.05 22.56 24.70
N ASP A 327 21.15 21.85 24.99
CA ASP A 327 22.42 22.27 25.57
C ASP A 327 23.28 23.32 24.81
N GLU A 328 24.13 23.96 25.63
CA GLU A 328 25.53 24.42 25.44
C GLU A 328 25.87 25.93 25.38
N ASP A 329 26.91 26.21 26.18
CA ASP A 329 27.93 27.26 26.18
C ASP A 329 27.90 28.46 27.15
N VAL A 330 29.09 28.64 27.73
CA VAL A 330 29.53 29.44 28.88
C VAL A 330 30.11 30.78 28.42
N ALA A 331 29.72 31.92 29.04
CA ALA A 331 30.60 33.05 29.40
C ALA A 331 29.90 34.25 30.08
N VAL A 332 30.18 34.39 31.38
CA VAL A 332 30.49 35.57 32.23
C VAL A 332 30.31 37.05 31.73
N LEU A 333 29.55 37.84 32.56
CA LEU A 333 29.58 39.31 32.90
C LEU A 333 28.80 40.37 32.02
N PRO A 334 28.41 41.57 32.55
CA PRO A 334 27.12 41.84 33.22
C PRO A 334 26.34 43.08 32.72
N ASN A 335 25.18 43.34 33.36
CA ASN A 335 24.37 44.57 33.36
C ASN A 335 23.65 44.97 32.05
N HIS A 336 22.33 44.78 32.03
CA HIS A 336 21.34 45.88 32.02
C HIS A 336 19.93 45.29 32.23
N SER A 337 19.17 45.96 33.09
CA SER A 337 17.80 45.67 33.53
C SER A 337 16.77 45.49 32.41
N PRO A 338 15.75 44.62 32.61
CA PRO A 338 14.37 45.05 32.36
C PRO A 338 13.40 44.68 33.48
N CYS A 339 12.28 45.43 33.52
CA CYS A 339 11.22 45.39 34.50
C CYS A 339 10.71 43.97 34.83
N SER A 340 10.62 43.70 36.14
CA SER A 340 10.08 42.47 36.72
C SER A 340 8.56 42.40 36.55
N LEU A 341 8.08 41.47 35.71
CA LEU A 341 6.74 40.93 35.78
C LEU A 341 6.70 39.92 36.94
N ARG A 342 6.07 40.32 38.05
CA ARG A 342 5.86 39.45 39.23
C ARG A 342 4.92 38.30 38.86
N ALA A 343 5.43 37.07 38.91
CA ALA A 343 4.62 35.86 39.05
C ALA A 343 3.87 35.91 40.40
N SER A 344 2.54 35.83 40.36
CA SER A 344 1.72 35.80 41.57
C SER A 344 1.83 34.42 42.23
N LYS A 345 2.39 34.38 43.45
CA LYS A 345 2.38 33.21 44.32
C LYS A 345 0.97 33.04 44.89
N SER A 346 0.37 31.87 44.73
CA SER A 346 -0.88 31.49 45.43
C SER A 346 -0.54 30.95 46.82
N ASP A 347 -0.32 31.85 47.78
CA ASP A 347 -0.31 31.52 49.20
C ASP A 347 -1.74 31.66 49.75
N GLY A 348 -2.46 30.54 49.94
CA GLY A 348 -3.84 30.56 50.44
C GLY A 348 -4.22 29.28 51.18
N THR A 349 -4.13 29.30 52.51
CA THR A 349 -4.62 28.22 53.40
C THR A 349 -6.13 28.02 53.23
N LEU A 350 -6.56 26.78 52.91
CA LEU A 350 -7.97 26.40 52.77
C LEU A 350 -8.70 26.46 54.12
N LYS A 351 -9.87 27.13 54.18
CA LYS A 351 -10.73 27.15 55.37
C LYS A 351 -11.88 26.15 55.23
N MET A 352 -11.87 25.11 56.06
CA MET A 352 -12.95 24.12 56.15
C MET A 352 -14.09 24.70 57.01
N MET A 353 -15.33 24.74 56.51
CA MET A 353 -16.50 25.13 57.29
C MET A 353 -17.35 23.89 57.58
N SER A 354 -17.54 23.56 58.87
CA SER A 354 -18.50 22.56 59.33
C SER A 354 -19.83 23.26 59.71
N PHE A 355 -20.92 22.86 59.07
CA PHE A 355 -22.27 23.20 59.53
C PHE A 355 -22.82 22.08 60.40
N SER A 356 -23.21 22.38 61.63
CA SER A 356 -23.92 21.46 62.52
C SER A 356 -25.40 21.39 62.13
N GLY A 357 -25.73 20.47 61.23
CA GLY A 357 -27.10 20.11 60.86
C GLY A 357 -27.17 18.64 60.44
N LYS A 358 -28.31 17.99 60.64
CA LYS A 358 -28.54 16.52 60.56
C LYS A 358 -28.24 15.82 59.22
N HIS A 359 -27.60 16.49 58.26
CA HIS A 359 -27.02 15.87 57.06
C HIS A 359 -25.56 16.34 56.92
N ARG A 360 -24.59 15.46 57.17
CA ARG A 360 -23.17 15.73 56.91
C ARG A 360 -22.99 15.96 55.39
N ARG A 361 -22.91 17.21 54.97
CA ARG A 361 -22.45 17.62 53.63
C ARG A 361 -21.11 18.33 53.80
N THR A 362 -20.02 17.71 53.39
CA THR A 362 -18.68 18.32 53.39
C THR A 362 -18.60 19.29 52.21
N LYS A 363 -18.80 20.58 52.48
CA LYS A 363 -18.68 21.66 51.49
C LYS A 363 -17.39 22.43 51.73
N LEU A 364 -16.48 22.42 50.75
CA LEU A 364 -15.23 23.19 50.82
C LEU A 364 -15.39 24.52 50.11
N SER A 365 -15.00 25.61 50.78
CA SER A 365 -14.93 26.94 50.19
C SER A 365 -13.62 27.08 49.43
N LEU A 366 -13.71 27.46 48.15
CA LEU A 366 -12.57 27.60 47.25
C LEU A 366 -12.20 29.06 46.96
N ALA A 367 -12.88 30.02 47.60
CA ALA A 367 -12.71 31.45 47.35
C ALA A 367 -11.28 31.97 47.61
N SER A 368 -10.48 31.28 48.44
CA SER A 368 -9.07 31.60 48.68
C SER A 368 -8.10 30.87 47.75
N TRP A 369 -8.56 29.84 47.04
CA TRP A 369 -7.75 28.99 46.16
C TRP A 369 -7.84 29.41 44.69
N SER A 370 -9.02 29.87 44.25
CA SER A 370 -9.25 30.36 42.90
C SER A 370 -10.32 31.44 42.88
N LYS A 371 -10.18 32.40 41.96
CA LYS A 371 -11.24 33.40 41.68
C LYS A 371 -12.39 32.82 40.84
N ALA A 372 -12.21 31.63 40.25
CA ALA A 372 -13.24 30.97 39.43
C ALA A 372 -14.21 30.11 40.23
N PHE A 373 -13.74 29.50 41.32
CA PHE A 373 -14.48 28.46 42.05
C PHE A 373 -14.90 28.95 43.42
N TYR A 374 -16.19 28.88 43.71
CA TYR A 374 -16.75 29.26 44.99
C TYR A 374 -16.75 28.08 45.99
N SER A 375 -17.23 26.90 45.55
CA SER A 375 -17.23 25.69 46.40
C SER A 375 -17.27 24.40 45.60
N ILE A 376 -16.79 23.32 46.21
CA ILE A 376 -16.84 21.96 45.66
C ILE A 376 -17.39 20.98 46.71
N HIS A 377 -18.26 20.05 46.28
CA HIS A 377 -18.78 18.96 47.12
C HIS A 377 -19.24 17.77 46.26
N LYS A 378 -19.51 16.61 46.87
CA LYS A 378 -20.13 15.46 46.18
C LYS A 378 -21.64 15.43 46.48
N GLU A 379 -22.46 15.21 45.47
CA GLU A 379 -23.92 15.12 45.62
C GLU A 379 -24.48 14.02 44.71
N SER A 380 -25.55 13.35 45.15
CA SER A 380 -26.30 12.45 44.27
C SER A 380 -27.26 13.30 43.44
N VAL A 381 -27.01 13.34 42.13
CA VAL A 381 -27.74 14.14 41.16
C VAL A 381 -28.39 13.18 40.16
N THR A 382 -29.60 13.48 39.71
CA THR A 382 -30.26 12.69 38.67
C THR A 382 -29.53 12.94 37.36
N ASN A 383 -29.01 11.88 36.72
CA ASN A 383 -28.35 12.00 35.43
C ASN A 383 -29.35 12.55 34.39
N PRO A 384 -29.00 13.62 33.66
CA PRO A 384 -29.92 14.29 32.74
C PRO A 384 -30.32 13.43 31.53
N VAL A 385 -29.52 12.43 31.16
CA VAL A 385 -29.78 11.58 29.99
C VAL A 385 -30.43 10.26 30.38
N THR A 386 -29.93 9.58 31.41
CA THR A 386 -30.42 8.25 31.81
C THR A 386 -31.51 8.29 32.87
N GLY A 387 -31.73 9.42 33.54
CA GLY A 387 -32.70 9.57 34.64
C GLY A 387 -32.34 8.80 35.92
N SER A 388 -31.18 8.13 35.97
CA SER A 388 -30.71 7.37 37.12
C SER A 388 -29.96 8.27 38.11
N PRO A 389 -30.00 7.97 39.43
CA PRO A 389 -29.18 8.70 40.40
C PRO A 389 -27.69 8.41 40.16
N ALA A 390 -26.89 9.46 40.02
CA ALA A 390 -25.44 9.39 39.83
C ALA A 390 -24.71 10.23 40.88
N HIS A 391 -23.59 9.74 41.38
CA HIS A 391 -22.73 10.49 42.30
C HIS A 391 -21.85 11.44 41.51
N MET A 392 -22.16 12.75 41.54
CA MET A 392 -21.46 13.77 40.78
C MET A 392 -20.65 14.69 41.71
N THR A 393 -19.53 15.20 41.19
CA THR A 393 -18.85 16.34 41.80
C THR A 393 -19.57 17.61 41.40
N VAL A 394 -20.03 18.37 42.38
CA VAL A 394 -20.74 19.63 42.16
C VAL A 394 -19.79 20.78 42.43
N VAL A 395 -19.59 21.63 41.43
CA VAL A 395 -18.72 22.81 41.52
C VAL A 395 -19.57 24.07 41.34
N LYS A 396 -19.64 24.90 42.37
CA LYS A 396 -20.27 26.22 42.28
C LYS A 396 -19.25 27.21 41.75
N MET A 397 -19.57 27.83 40.62
CA MET A 397 -18.74 28.84 39.96
C MET A 397 -18.94 30.22 40.60
N ASP A 398 -17.95 31.09 40.48
CA ASP A 398 -18.10 32.49 40.87
C ASP A 398 -19.18 33.20 40.04
N TYR A 399 -19.83 34.20 40.63
CA TYR A 399 -20.96 34.91 40.00
C TYR A 399 -20.56 35.70 38.75
N SER A 400 -19.28 36.05 38.60
CA SER A 400 -18.75 36.73 37.42
C SER A 400 -18.74 35.87 36.14
N ILE A 401 -18.86 34.54 36.26
CA ILE A 401 -18.79 33.61 35.13
C ILE A 401 -20.15 33.53 34.44
N GLN A 402 -20.21 33.99 33.18
CA GLN A 402 -21.41 33.98 32.34
C GLN A 402 -21.54 32.69 31.53
N LEU A 403 -22.77 32.21 31.33
CA LEU A 403 -23.07 30.95 30.64
C LEU A 403 -22.47 30.87 29.23
N GLY A 404 -22.71 31.86 28.37
CA GLY A 404 -22.26 31.84 26.97
C GLY A 404 -20.74 31.71 26.84
N PRO A 405 -19.97 32.68 27.36
CA PRO A 405 -18.50 32.61 27.36
C PRO A 405 -17.93 31.37 28.05
N PHE A 406 -18.54 30.90 29.15
CA PHE A 406 -18.09 29.68 29.82
C PHE A 406 -18.35 28.41 28.99
N SER A 407 -19.47 28.35 28.27
CA SER A 407 -19.76 27.24 27.33
C SER A 407 -18.72 27.19 26.21
N ALA A 408 -18.29 28.34 25.67
CA ALA A 408 -17.21 28.40 24.68
C ALA A 408 -15.87 27.89 25.24
N VAL A 409 -15.53 28.24 26.50
CA VAL A 409 -14.34 27.70 27.19
C VAL A 409 -14.44 26.19 27.35
N LEU A 410 -15.60 25.66 27.77
CA LEU A 410 -15.79 24.22 27.89
C LEU A 410 -15.68 23.51 26.54
N LYS A 411 -16.28 24.05 25.47
CA LYS A 411 -16.15 23.52 24.12
C LYS A 411 -14.69 23.44 23.70
N PHE A 412 -13.91 24.52 23.90
CA PHE A 412 -12.47 24.52 23.64
C PHE A 412 -11.73 23.43 24.43
N LEU A 413 -12.04 23.21 25.71
CA LEU A 413 -11.39 22.14 26.48
C LEU A 413 -11.71 20.75 25.90
N TYR A 414 -12.86 20.56 25.25
CA TYR A 414 -13.22 19.28 24.64
C TYR A 414 -12.62 19.12 23.25
N THR A 415 -12.70 20.14 22.40
CA THR A 415 -12.37 20.06 20.97
C THR A 415 -10.98 20.59 20.64
N GLY A 416 -10.41 21.46 21.46
CA GLY A 416 -9.19 22.22 21.14
C GLY A 416 -9.41 23.36 20.15
N GLU A 417 -10.66 23.59 19.74
CA GLU A 417 -11.03 24.57 18.72
C GLU A 417 -11.83 25.71 19.33
N LEU A 418 -11.64 26.91 18.77
CA LEU A 418 -12.43 28.10 19.06
C LEU A 418 -12.97 28.64 17.73
N ASP A 419 -14.27 28.86 17.67
CA ASP A 419 -14.92 29.48 16.50
C ASP A 419 -14.55 30.97 16.43
N GLU A 420 -14.05 31.40 15.27
CA GLU A 420 -13.60 32.78 15.02
C GLU A 420 -14.78 33.77 15.05
N GLU A 421 -16.00 33.30 14.83
CA GLU A 421 -17.22 34.12 14.86
C GLU A 421 -17.85 34.20 16.27
N GLU A 422 -17.21 33.64 17.30
CA GLU A 422 -17.80 33.61 18.62
C GLU A 422 -18.04 35.00 19.21
N ARG A 423 -19.18 35.12 19.88
CA ARG A 423 -19.58 36.36 20.54
C ARG A 423 -18.83 36.51 21.86
N ASP A 424 -18.56 37.76 22.24
CA ASP A 424 -17.93 38.09 23.54
C ASP A 424 -16.52 37.50 23.76
N LEU A 425 -15.66 37.47 22.72
CA LEU A 425 -14.24 37.06 22.81
C LEU A 425 -13.50 37.63 24.04
N MET A 426 -13.72 38.91 24.38
CA MET A 426 -13.13 39.55 25.56
C MET A 426 -13.52 38.88 26.88
N LYS A 427 -14.78 38.42 27.01
CA LYS A 427 -15.23 37.71 28.20
C LYS A 427 -14.70 36.27 28.23
N ILE A 428 -14.57 35.64 27.05
CA ILE A 428 -13.92 34.32 26.93
C ILE A 428 -12.47 34.40 27.40
N ALA A 429 -11.71 35.41 26.98
CA ALA A 429 -10.34 35.64 27.44
C ALA A 429 -10.24 35.85 28.96
N GLN A 430 -11.16 36.63 29.54
CA GLN A 430 -11.21 36.84 31.00
C GLN A 430 -11.45 35.53 31.76
N ILE A 431 -12.41 34.71 31.31
CA ILE A 431 -12.68 33.41 31.95
C ILE A 431 -11.49 32.45 31.74
N ALA A 432 -10.89 32.43 30.55
CA ALA A 432 -9.71 31.63 30.25
C ALA A 432 -8.53 32.02 31.15
N GLU A 433 -8.33 33.31 31.42
CA GLU A 433 -7.30 33.80 32.35
C GLU A 433 -7.57 33.33 33.79
N VAL A 434 -8.81 33.45 34.27
CA VAL A 434 -9.19 33.03 35.63
C VAL A 434 -9.10 31.50 35.82
N LEU A 435 -9.38 30.73 34.77
CA LEU A 435 -9.24 29.27 34.74
C LEU A 435 -7.84 28.79 34.33
N GLU A 436 -6.89 29.71 34.10
CA GLU A 436 -5.51 29.43 33.70
C GLU A 436 -5.41 28.59 32.40
N VAL A 437 -6.35 28.77 31.47
CA VAL A 437 -6.36 28.18 30.13
C VAL A 437 -5.62 29.10 29.15
N PHE A 438 -4.29 29.14 29.27
CA PHE A 438 -3.43 30.07 28.53
C PHE A 438 -3.53 29.92 27.01
N ASP A 439 -3.68 28.70 26.52
CA ASP A 439 -3.82 28.43 25.07
C ASP A 439 -5.02 29.15 24.47
N LEU A 440 -6.18 29.04 25.13
CA LEU A 440 -7.40 29.72 24.72
C LEU A 440 -7.25 31.25 24.79
N ARG A 441 -6.61 31.76 25.85
CA ARG A 441 -6.33 33.19 25.99
C ARG A 441 -5.48 33.70 24.82
N MET A 442 -4.41 32.99 24.45
CA MET A 442 -3.57 33.34 23.30
C MET A 442 -4.33 33.26 21.99
N MET A 443 -5.17 32.23 21.80
CA MET A 443 -5.98 32.09 20.59
C MET A 443 -6.97 33.24 20.41
N VAL A 444 -7.61 33.68 21.49
CA VAL A 444 -8.51 34.85 21.47
C VAL A 444 -7.72 36.13 21.12
N GLU A 445 -6.54 36.33 21.71
CA GLU A 445 -5.68 37.47 21.41
C GLU A 445 -5.26 37.50 19.93
N ASN A 446 -4.87 36.36 19.36
CA ASN A 446 -4.55 36.23 17.95
C ASN A 446 -5.76 36.56 17.06
N ILE A 447 -6.97 36.07 17.39
CA ILE A 447 -8.19 36.38 16.63
C ILE A 447 -8.48 37.88 16.67
N MET A 448 -8.39 38.50 17.86
CA MET A 448 -8.59 39.94 18.03
C MET A 448 -7.58 40.78 17.24
N ASN A 449 -6.33 40.31 17.13
CA ASN A 449 -5.26 40.97 16.38
C ASN A 449 -5.27 40.65 14.87
N ARG A 450 -6.22 39.83 14.38
CA ARG A 450 -6.30 39.33 12.98
C ARG A 450 -5.11 38.44 12.58
N GLU A 451 -4.54 37.72 13.54
CA GLU A 451 -3.43 36.78 13.38
C GLU A 451 -3.88 35.32 13.62
N GLY A 452 -5.15 35.01 13.34
CA GLY A 452 -5.75 33.69 13.59
C GLY A 452 -5.03 32.52 12.92
N PHE A 453 -4.25 32.76 11.85
CA PHE A 453 -3.43 31.73 11.20
C PHE A 453 -2.41 31.06 12.16
N MET A 454 -1.95 31.77 13.20
CA MET A 454 -1.04 31.22 14.22
C MET A 454 -1.73 30.20 15.14
N ASN A 455 -3.05 30.19 15.21
CA ASN A 455 -3.82 29.30 16.08
C ASN A 455 -3.70 27.82 15.68
N GLN A 456 -3.29 27.51 14.43
CA GLN A 456 -3.07 26.14 14.01
C GLN A 456 -1.94 25.46 14.82
N GLU A 457 -0.86 26.18 15.11
CA GLU A 457 0.25 25.63 15.90
C GLU A 457 -0.11 25.51 17.38
N ILE A 458 -0.88 26.46 17.92
CA ILE A 458 -1.42 26.37 19.29
C ILE A 458 -2.32 25.15 19.41
N THR A 459 -3.22 24.93 18.45
CA THR A 459 -4.15 23.79 18.41
C THR A 459 -3.39 22.47 18.36
N LYS A 460 -2.37 22.35 17.49
CA LYS A 460 -1.50 21.16 17.44
C LYS A 460 -0.80 20.92 18.77
N ALA A 461 -0.17 21.94 19.35
CA ALA A 461 0.54 21.82 20.63
C ALA A 461 -0.39 21.46 21.79
N PHE A 462 -1.62 22.00 21.79
CA PHE A 462 -2.67 21.66 22.75
C PHE A 462 -3.06 20.18 22.65
N HIS A 463 -3.34 19.67 21.45
CA HIS A 463 -3.69 18.26 21.25
C HIS A 463 -2.56 17.31 21.63
N VAL A 464 -1.29 17.66 21.36
CA VAL A 464 -0.13 16.86 21.78
C VAL A 464 -0.06 16.79 23.31
N ARG A 465 -0.18 17.92 24.02
CA ARG A 465 -0.18 17.95 25.49
C ARG A 465 -1.35 17.18 26.08
N LYS A 466 -2.55 17.37 25.52
CA LYS A 466 -3.77 16.67 25.94
C LYS A 466 -3.63 15.15 25.76
N SER A 467 -3.13 14.70 24.62
CA SER A 467 -2.86 13.28 24.33
C SER A 467 -1.88 12.67 25.34
N ASN A 468 -0.76 13.36 25.63
CA ASN A 468 0.21 12.92 26.63
C ASN A 468 -0.41 12.81 28.03
N ARG A 469 -1.25 13.77 28.42
CA ARG A 469 -1.94 13.72 29.71
C ARG A 469 -3.00 12.63 29.78
N ILE A 470 -3.71 12.35 28.69
CA ILE A 470 -4.65 11.22 28.61
C ILE A 470 -3.90 9.90 28.83
N LYS A 471 -2.73 9.70 28.19
CA LYS A 471 -1.87 8.53 28.43
C LYS A 471 -1.42 8.42 29.89
N GLU A 472 -1.02 9.53 30.50
CA GLU A 472 -0.67 9.58 31.92
C GLU A 472 -1.85 9.16 32.80
N CYS A 473 -3.05 9.67 32.53
CA CYS A 473 -4.26 9.32 33.28
C CYS A 473 -4.61 7.84 33.18
N LEU A 474 -4.48 7.26 31.96
CA LEU A 474 -4.68 5.83 31.73
C LEU A 474 -3.69 4.99 32.56
N ASN A 475 -2.40 5.36 32.52
CA ASN A 475 -1.34 4.62 33.23
C ASN A 475 -1.46 4.73 34.76
N LYS A 476 -1.90 5.88 35.28
CA LYS A 476 -2.09 6.12 36.72
C LYS A 476 -3.48 5.71 37.23
N ASN A 477 -4.39 5.28 36.35
CA ASN A 477 -5.80 5.00 36.65
C ASN A 477 -6.57 6.19 37.25
N THR A 478 -6.16 7.44 36.98
CA THR A 478 -6.80 8.63 37.55
C THR A 478 -8.11 8.92 36.83
N PHE A 479 -9.19 9.15 37.58
CA PHE A 479 -10.54 9.45 37.06
C PHE A 479 -11.18 8.31 36.25
N THR A 480 -10.70 7.09 36.40
CA THR A 480 -11.29 5.91 35.75
C THR A 480 -12.66 5.56 36.33
N ASP A 481 -13.57 5.11 35.48
CA ASP A 481 -14.98 4.84 35.80
C ASP A 481 -15.49 3.50 35.25
N VAL A 482 -14.62 2.75 34.57
CA VAL A 482 -14.88 1.37 34.12
C VAL A 482 -13.61 0.53 34.19
N THR A 483 -13.77 -0.74 34.53
CA THR A 483 -12.71 -1.74 34.57
C THR A 483 -13.02 -2.85 33.56
N PHE A 484 -12.08 -3.15 32.68
CA PHE A 484 -12.17 -4.29 31.78
C PHE A 484 -11.49 -5.52 32.41
N ARG A 485 -12.21 -6.64 32.47
CA ARG A 485 -11.68 -7.94 32.87
C ARG A 485 -11.20 -8.70 31.63
N LEU A 486 -9.91 -9.02 31.63
CA LEU A 486 -9.15 -9.64 30.53
C LEU A 486 -8.64 -11.03 30.97
N GLU A 487 -8.00 -11.77 30.06
CA GLU A 487 -7.49 -13.11 30.40
C GLU A 487 -6.34 -13.09 31.42
N ASP A 488 -5.48 -12.08 31.34
CA ASP A 488 -4.27 -11.90 32.15
C ASP A 488 -4.39 -10.76 33.18
N GLY A 489 -5.61 -10.30 33.46
CA GLY A 489 -5.91 -9.38 34.57
C GLY A 489 -6.97 -8.34 34.24
N THR A 490 -6.79 -7.12 34.78
CA THR A 490 -7.76 -6.03 34.64
C THR A 490 -7.08 -4.74 34.19
N ILE A 491 -7.79 -3.94 33.40
CA ILE A 491 -7.36 -2.61 32.97
C ILE A 491 -8.49 -1.60 33.20
N ASN A 492 -8.17 -0.43 33.75
CA ASN A 492 -9.17 0.62 33.96
C ASN A 492 -9.19 1.58 32.77
N ALA A 493 -10.35 2.16 32.48
CA ALA A 493 -10.56 3.09 31.40
C ALA A 493 -11.60 4.15 31.77
N HIS A 494 -11.88 5.03 30.80
CA HIS A 494 -12.75 6.20 30.94
C HIS A 494 -13.89 6.11 29.91
N ARG A 495 -15.13 5.86 30.36
CA ARG A 495 -16.31 5.78 29.50
C ARG A 495 -16.48 6.99 28.58
N PRO A 496 -16.28 8.26 29.04
CA PRO A 496 -16.47 9.41 28.16
C PRO A 496 -15.54 9.40 26.94
N LEU A 497 -14.28 8.96 27.11
CA LEU A 497 -13.31 8.87 26.00
C LEU A 497 -13.60 7.68 25.07
N LEU A 498 -14.22 6.62 25.59
CA LEU A 498 -14.56 5.43 24.83
C LEU A 498 -15.80 5.65 23.96
N ILE A 499 -16.85 6.23 24.54
CA ILE A 499 -18.11 6.55 23.87
C ILE A 499 -17.89 7.57 22.74
N SER A 500 -16.97 8.53 22.92
CA SER A 500 -16.66 9.50 21.87
C SER A 500 -15.92 8.92 20.66
N SER A 501 -15.22 7.79 20.85
CA SER A 501 -14.25 7.28 19.89
C SER A 501 -14.66 5.94 19.27
N CYS A 502 -15.70 5.29 19.79
CA CYS A 502 -16.13 3.98 19.35
C CYS A 502 -17.65 3.82 19.49
N ASP A 503 -18.35 3.71 18.36
CA ASP A 503 -19.80 3.53 18.30
C ASP A 503 -20.28 2.28 19.04
N TRP A 504 -19.49 1.20 18.97
CA TRP A 504 -19.79 -0.02 19.72
C TRP A 504 -19.78 0.25 21.23
N MET A 505 -18.77 0.97 21.74
CA MET A 505 -18.70 1.34 23.15
C MET A 505 -19.76 2.38 23.53
N ALA A 506 -20.12 3.28 22.60
CA ALA A 506 -21.24 4.20 22.77
C ALA A 506 -22.57 3.46 22.95
N ALA A 507 -22.81 2.41 22.18
CA ALA A 507 -24.00 1.57 22.31
C ALA A 507 -24.02 0.80 23.64
N VAL A 508 -22.87 0.24 24.05
CA VAL A 508 -22.74 -0.54 25.29
C VAL A 508 -22.94 0.31 26.54
N PHE A 509 -22.35 1.52 26.58
CA PHE A 509 -22.41 2.38 27.77
C PHE A 509 -23.56 3.40 27.74
N GLY A 510 -24.08 3.76 26.55
CA GLY A 510 -25.18 4.72 26.39
C GLY A 510 -26.58 4.10 26.40
N GLY A 511 -26.70 2.78 26.24
CA GLY A 511 -27.98 2.08 26.14
C GLY A 511 -28.56 1.56 27.46
N SER A 512 -29.66 0.82 27.37
CA SER A 512 -30.33 0.13 28.49
C SER A 512 -29.72 -1.24 28.84
N PHE A 513 -28.54 -1.55 28.30
CA PHE A 513 -27.81 -2.80 28.57
C PHE A 513 -27.24 -2.83 30.00
N MET A 514 -27.03 -4.02 30.56
CA MET A 514 -26.53 -4.16 31.96
C MET A 514 -25.17 -3.51 32.15
N GLU A 515 -24.37 -3.47 31.09
CA GLU A 515 -23.04 -2.90 31.02
C GLU A 515 -23.04 -1.38 31.24
N SER A 516 -24.17 -0.69 30.98
CA SER A 516 -24.28 0.75 31.28
C SER A 516 -24.31 1.03 32.78
N ALA A 517 -24.82 0.08 33.60
CA ALA A 517 -24.86 0.18 35.06
C ALA A 517 -23.67 -0.50 35.76
N ASN A 518 -22.95 -1.39 35.07
CA ASN A 518 -21.83 -2.14 35.66
C ASN A 518 -20.50 -1.43 35.49
N ASN A 519 -19.75 -1.28 36.58
CA ASN A 519 -18.39 -0.72 36.53
C ASN A 519 -17.34 -1.71 35.98
N GLU A 520 -17.73 -2.95 35.69
CA GLU A 520 -16.85 -3.99 35.19
C GLU A 520 -17.41 -4.65 33.92
N VAL A 521 -16.59 -4.77 32.87
CA VAL A 521 -16.96 -5.37 31.57
C VAL A 521 -15.92 -6.42 31.17
N SER A 522 -16.35 -7.61 30.76
CA SER A 522 -15.43 -8.73 30.44
C SER A 522 -15.14 -8.88 28.95
N PHE A 523 -13.85 -9.01 28.59
CA PHE A 523 -13.38 -9.36 27.24
C PHE A 523 -12.56 -10.66 27.31
N PRO A 524 -13.20 -11.83 27.21
CA PRO A 524 -12.48 -13.10 27.13
C PRO A 524 -11.75 -13.21 25.78
N GLY A 525 -10.60 -13.88 25.75
CA GLY A 525 -9.76 -14.00 24.55
C GLY A 525 -8.93 -12.77 24.23
N THR A 526 -8.68 -11.90 25.22
CA THR A 526 -7.93 -10.64 25.02
C THR A 526 -6.94 -10.42 26.14
N SER A 527 -5.69 -10.15 25.77
CA SER A 527 -4.57 -9.81 26.62
C SER A 527 -4.59 -8.34 27.02
N ARG A 528 -3.92 -8.03 28.14
CA ARG A 528 -3.75 -6.65 28.60
C ARG A 528 -2.99 -5.79 27.61
N VAL A 529 -1.97 -6.35 26.96
CA VAL A 529 -1.15 -5.64 25.96
C VAL A 529 -2.01 -5.23 24.76
N CYS A 530 -2.86 -6.14 24.27
CA CYS A 530 -3.78 -5.88 23.17
C CYS A 530 -4.83 -4.82 23.54
N MET A 531 -5.49 -4.97 24.69
CA MET A 531 -6.49 -4.00 25.15
C MET A 531 -5.88 -2.62 25.40
N GLN A 532 -4.67 -2.55 25.98
CA GLN A 532 -3.94 -1.29 26.15
C GLN A 532 -3.69 -0.59 24.81
N ALA A 533 -3.26 -1.33 23.78
CA ALA A 533 -3.05 -0.78 22.44
C ALA A 533 -4.35 -0.22 21.83
N VAL A 534 -5.48 -0.91 22.03
CA VAL A 534 -6.80 -0.40 21.60
C VAL A 534 -7.19 0.86 22.36
N LEU A 535 -7.01 0.90 23.68
CA LEU A 535 -7.34 2.09 24.49
C LEU A 535 -6.49 3.28 24.08
N GLU A 536 -5.18 3.09 23.90
CA GLU A 536 -4.30 4.15 23.40
C GLU A 536 -4.72 4.63 22.01
N TYR A 537 -5.12 3.72 21.12
CA TYR A 537 -5.67 4.07 19.82
C TYR A 537 -6.98 4.88 19.94
N LEU A 538 -7.94 4.45 20.75
CA LEU A 538 -9.21 5.16 20.92
C LEU A 538 -9.01 6.56 21.53
N TYR A 539 -7.94 6.74 22.31
CA TYR A 539 -7.65 8.00 23.00
C TYR A 539 -6.83 8.98 22.16
N THR A 540 -5.97 8.46 21.29
CA THR A 540 -4.97 9.27 20.58
C THR A 540 -5.09 9.21 19.07
N ASN A 541 -5.93 8.29 18.57
CA ASN A 541 -6.14 7.99 17.16
C ASN A 541 -4.85 7.52 16.44
N GLN A 542 -3.87 7.06 17.20
CA GLN A 542 -2.58 6.54 16.73
C GLN A 542 -2.35 5.15 17.31
N LEU A 543 -1.84 4.24 16.48
CA LEU A 543 -1.37 2.93 16.94
C LEU A 543 0.12 3.04 17.27
N CYS A 544 0.47 2.74 18.53
CA CYS A 544 1.85 2.64 18.99
C CYS A 544 2.14 1.18 19.38
N PRO A 545 2.67 0.35 18.47
CA PRO A 545 2.90 -1.06 18.75
C PRO A 545 3.91 -1.25 19.88
N MET A 546 3.56 -2.05 20.88
CA MET A 546 4.48 -2.54 21.90
C MET A 546 5.20 -3.79 21.39
N ALA A 547 6.39 -4.10 21.92
CA ALA A 547 7.22 -5.21 21.43
C ALA A 547 6.56 -6.61 21.55
N GLU A 548 5.62 -6.78 22.47
CA GLU A 548 4.91 -8.04 22.74
C GLU A 548 3.53 -8.12 22.07
N LEU A 549 3.17 -7.12 21.25
CA LEU A 549 1.85 -7.03 20.66
C LEU A 549 1.69 -8.01 19.48
N ASP A 550 0.80 -8.99 19.64
CA ASP A 550 0.41 -9.87 18.55
C ASP A 550 -0.50 -9.12 17.54
N PRO A 551 -0.09 -8.97 16.26
CA PRO A 551 -0.90 -8.31 15.25
C PRO A 551 -2.25 -8.99 15.02
N MET A 552 -2.32 -10.32 15.17
CA MET A 552 -3.54 -11.07 14.90
C MET A 552 -4.55 -10.97 16.04
N GLU A 553 -4.09 -10.99 17.29
CA GLU A 553 -4.94 -10.71 18.45
C GLU A 553 -5.55 -9.30 18.34
N LEU A 554 -4.73 -8.30 17.97
CA LEU A 554 -5.19 -6.93 17.81
C LEU A 554 -6.16 -6.77 16.64
N THR A 555 -5.96 -7.49 15.54
CA THR A 555 -6.88 -7.53 14.41
C THR A 555 -8.24 -8.11 14.82
N ALA A 556 -8.24 -9.21 15.59
CA ALA A 556 -9.46 -9.82 16.10
C ALA A 556 -10.26 -8.87 17.00
N LEU A 557 -9.56 -8.14 17.88
CA LEU A 557 -10.20 -7.16 18.76
C LEU A 557 -10.71 -5.93 17.99
N ALA A 558 -9.96 -5.45 17.01
CA ALA A 558 -10.35 -4.32 16.17
C ALA A 558 -11.62 -4.61 15.36
N ASP A 559 -11.74 -5.81 14.77
CA ASP A 559 -12.93 -6.28 14.05
C ASP A 559 -14.13 -6.41 14.99
N ARG A 560 -13.94 -7.03 16.17
CA ARG A 560 -14.98 -7.18 17.21
C ARG A 560 -15.54 -5.84 17.70
N LEU A 561 -14.70 -4.81 17.79
CA LEU A 561 -15.07 -3.46 18.19
C LEU A 561 -15.52 -2.58 17.01
N CYS A 562 -15.57 -3.13 15.80
CA CYS A 562 -15.95 -2.45 14.57
C CYS A 562 -15.09 -1.20 14.28
N LEU A 563 -13.76 -1.32 14.42
CA LEU A 563 -12.78 -0.25 14.20
C LEU A 563 -12.04 -0.44 12.86
N PRO A 564 -12.60 0.00 11.71
CA PRO A 564 -12.04 -0.28 10.39
C PRO A 564 -10.68 0.40 10.16
N ARG A 565 -10.49 1.62 10.69
CA ARG A 565 -9.20 2.31 10.58
C ARG A 565 -8.12 1.64 11.44
N LEU A 566 -8.47 1.15 12.64
CA LEU A 566 -7.54 0.37 13.45
C LEU A 566 -7.17 -0.92 12.72
N THR A 567 -8.15 -1.63 12.15
CA THR A 567 -7.90 -2.83 11.34
C THR A 567 -6.88 -2.54 10.23
N ALA A 568 -7.03 -1.45 9.48
CA ALA A 568 -6.03 -1.11 8.45
C ALA A 568 -4.63 -0.77 9.01
N LEU A 569 -4.55 -0.16 10.20
CA LEU A 569 -3.28 0.09 10.87
C LEU A 569 -2.62 -1.21 11.36
N THR A 570 -3.41 -2.18 11.84
CA THR A 570 -2.91 -3.47 12.30
C THR A 570 -2.46 -4.34 11.13
N GLU A 571 -3.18 -4.32 10.01
CA GLU A 571 -2.76 -4.94 8.76
C GLU A 571 -1.40 -4.39 8.32
N HIS A 572 -1.22 -3.06 8.36
CA HIS A 572 0.05 -2.42 8.00
C HIS A 572 1.19 -2.84 8.94
N TYR A 573 0.91 -2.90 10.24
CA TYR A 573 1.88 -3.35 11.25
C TYR A 573 2.30 -4.81 11.02
N ALA A 574 1.33 -5.72 10.86
CA ALA A 574 1.55 -7.13 10.57
C ALA A 574 2.46 -7.34 9.35
N VAL A 575 2.16 -6.67 8.24
CA VAL A 575 2.99 -6.76 7.02
C VAL A 575 4.37 -6.16 7.24
N SER A 576 4.49 -5.07 7.99
CA SER A 576 5.78 -4.45 8.28
C SER A 576 6.70 -5.39 9.06
N GLU A 577 6.18 -6.09 10.06
CA GLU A 577 6.93 -7.08 10.84
C GLU A 577 7.33 -8.29 9.99
N LEU A 578 6.41 -8.85 9.19
CA LEU A 578 6.71 -9.97 8.27
C LEU A 578 7.78 -9.59 7.24
N VAL A 579 7.69 -8.39 6.65
CA VAL A 579 8.68 -7.91 5.69
C VAL A 579 10.05 -7.69 6.35
N LYS A 580 10.06 -7.22 7.59
CA LYS A 580 11.30 -7.06 8.37
C LYS A 580 11.93 -8.42 8.68
N ALA A 581 11.16 -9.37 9.19
CA ALA A 581 11.63 -10.75 9.46
C ALA A 581 12.17 -11.43 8.19
N SER A 582 11.50 -11.24 7.04
CA SER A 582 11.97 -11.74 5.75
C SER A 582 13.30 -11.12 5.32
N LYS A 583 13.49 -9.80 5.52
CA LYS A 583 14.77 -9.12 5.24
C LYS A 583 15.91 -9.61 6.14
N ASP A 584 15.58 -10.00 7.37
CA ASP A 584 16.53 -10.59 8.32
C ASP A 584 16.85 -12.05 8.02
N GLY A 585 16.26 -12.62 6.96
CA GLY A 585 16.52 -13.99 6.50
C GLY A 585 15.74 -15.07 7.25
N GLN A 586 14.70 -14.69 8.00
CA GLN A 586 13.83 -15.64 8.69
C GLN A 586 12.82 -16.25 7.70
N ASP A 587 12.47 -17.53 7.91
CA ASP A 587 11.39 -18.17 7.18
C ASP A 587 10.04 -17.72 7.75
N ILE A 588 9.33 -16.91 6.96
CA ILE A 588 8.01 -16.37 7.31
C ILE A 588 6.86 -17.20 6.70
N ASP A 589 7.15 -18.19 5.86
CA ASP A 589 6.12 -18.84 5.03
C ASP A 589 5.04 -19.55 5.88
N GLY A 590 5.44 -20.18 6.99
CA GLY A 590 4.52 -20.80 7.95
C GLY A 590 3.63 -19.80 8.68
N GLU A 591 4.18 -18.64 9.05
CA GLU A 591 3.43 -17.57 9.71
C GLU A 591 2.43 -16.93 8.74
N VAL A 592 2.86 -16.66 7.50
CA VAL A 592 1.99 -16.11 6.44
C VAL A 592 0.80 -17.02 6.15
N LEU A 593 0.98 -18.34 6.18
CA LEU A 593 -0.12 -19.29 6.02
C LEU A 593 -1.13 -19.19 7.16
N THR A 594 -0.66 -19.03 8.40
CA THR A 594 -1.52 -18.85 9.57
C THR A 594 -2.25 -17.50 9.50
N TYR A 595 -1.54 -16.43 9.17
CA TYR A 595 -2.10 -15.08 9.04
C TYR A 595 -3.17 -15.03 7.95
N LEU A 596 -3.04 -15.77 6.84
CA LEU A 596 -4.06 -15.81 5.81
C LEU A 596 -5.43 -16.26 6.35
N GLU A 597 -5.46 -17.32 7.17
CA GLU A 597 -6.71 -17.84 7.73
C GLU A 597 -7.31 -16.86 8.74
N LEU A 598 -6.48 -16.34 9.64
CA LEU A 598 -6.93 -15.41 10.67
C LEU A 598 -7.38 -14.07 10.06
N ALA A 599 -6.68 -13.58 9.04
CA ALA A 599 -7.04 -12.34 8.36
C ALA A 599 -8.36 -12.48 7.60
N GLN A 600 -8.59 -13.61 6.91
CA GLN A 600 -9.87 -13.89 6.26
C GLN A 600 -11.01 -14.02 7.27
N PHE A 601 -10.76 -14.61 8.44
CA PHE A 601 -11.75 -14.77 9.49
C PHE A 601 -12.13 -13.45 10.17
N HIS A 602 -11.16 -12.56 10.40
CA HIS A 602 -11.35 -11.25 11.06
C HIS A 602 -11.51 -10.08 10.08
N ASN A 603 -11.94 -10.34 8.83
CA ASN A 603 -12.21 -9.32 7.82
C ASN A 603 -11.04 -8.38 7.49
N ALA A 604 -9.79 -8.79 7.75
CA ALA A 604 -8.56 -8.08 7.41
C ALA A 604 -8.17 -8.37 5.95
N ASN A 605 -8.95 -7.79 5.04
CA ASN A 605 -8.89 -8.08 3.61
C ASN A 605 -7.56 -7.69 2.94
N GLN A 606 -6.92 -6.61 3.39
CA GLN A 606 -5.65 -6.14 2.81
C GLN A 606 -4.48 -7.03 3.25
N LEU A 607 -4.47 -7.45 4.51
CA LEU A 607 -3.50 -8.44 5.00
C LEU A 607 -3.70 -9.79 4.32
N ALA A 608 -4.94 -10.27 4.20
CA ALA A 608 -5.25 -11.50 3.47
C ALA A 608 -4.75 -11.44 2.01
N ALA A 609 -5.00 -10.33 1.30
CA ALA A 609 -4.51 -10.11 -0.06
C ALA A 609 -2.97 -10.14 -0.14
N TRP A 610 -2.28 -9.56 0.86
CA TRP A 610 -0.83 -9.60 0.94
C TRP A 610 -0.30 -11.02 1.20
N CYS A 611 -0.93 -11.78 2.11
CA CYS A 611 -0.57 -13.18 2.38
C CYS A 611 -0.75 -14.06 1.13
N LEU A 612 -1.89 -13.92 0.44
CA LEU A 612 -2.14 -14.60 -0.84
C LEU A 612 -1.05 -14.30 -1.86
N HIS A 613 -0.66 -13.02 -1.97
CA HIS A 613 0.41 -12.58 -2.87
C HIS A 613 1.76 -13.21 -2.53
N HIS A 614 2.17 -13.20 -1.26
CA HIS A 614 3.44 -13.78 -0.80
C HIS A 614 3.48 -15.29 -1.09
N ILE A 615 2.42 -16.02 -0.74
CA ILE A 615 2.31 -17.46 -0.99
C ILE A 615 2.39 -17.76 -2.50
N CYS A 616 1.70 -16.99 -3.34
CA CYS A 616 1.72 -17.20 -4.78
C CYS A 616 3.08 -16.90 -5.41
N THR A 617 3.78 -15.87 -4.95
CA THR A 617 5.08 -15.46 -5.50
C THR A 617 6.25 -16.35 -5.05
N HIS A 618 6.08 -17.06 -3.93
CA HIS A 618 7.03 -18.05 -3.39
C HIS A 618 6.50 -19.49 -3.47
N TYR A 619 5.48 -19.74 -4.28
CA TYR A 619 4.66 -20.96 -4.27
C TYR A 619 5.45 -22.27 -4.27
N ASN A 620 6.51 -22.36 -5.08
CA ASN A 620 7.34 -23.56 -5.15
C ASN A 620 8.06 -23.86 -3.83
N ASN A 621 8.55 -22.83 -3.13
CA ASN A 621 9.21 -22.98 -1.83
C ASN A 621 8.20 -23.36 -0.75
N VAL A 622 7.09 -22.61 -0.67
CA VAL A 622 6.02 -22.89 0.30
C VAL A 622 5.46 -24.30 0.10
N CYS A 623 5.25 -24.75 -1.14
CA CYS A 623 4.81 -26.12 -1.43
C CYS A 623 5.84 -27.20 -1.09
N ALA A 624 7.14 -26.88 -1.13
CA ALA A 624 8.19 -27.84 -0.80
C ALA A 624 8.26 -28.09 0.71
N ILE A 625 8.08 -27.04 1.52
CA ILE A 625 8.22 -27.07 2.97
C ILE A 625 6.85 -27.33 3.65
N TYR A 626 5.83 -26.53 3.30
CA TYR A 626 4.50 -26.48 3.94
C TYR A 626 3.40 -27.13 3.12
N ARG A 627 3.69 -28.30 2.54
CA ARG A 627 2.76 -29.00 1.64
C ARG A 627 1.43 -29.39 2.29
N LYS A 628 1.45 -29.74 3.58
CA LYS A 628 0.26 -30.20 4.31
C LYS A 628 -0.66 -29.02 4.61
N GLU A 629 -0.08 -27.89 5.01
CA GLU A 629 -0.78 -26.65 5.34
C GLU A 629 -1.47 -26.07 4.10
N ILE A 630 -0.80 -26.02 2.94
CA ILE A 630 -1.42 -25.57 1.68
C ILE A 630 -2.63 -26.43 1.33
N LYS A 631 -2.52 -27.76 1.44
CA LYS A 631 -3.62 -28.69 1.15
C LYS A 631 -4.77 -28.61 2.17
N ALA A 632 -4.50 -28.10 3.37
CA ALA A 632 -5.51 -27.90 4.40
C ALA A 632 -6.30 -26.60 4.19
N LYS A 633 -5.82 -25.65 3.37
CA LYS A 633 -6.54 -24.42 3.06
C LYS A 633 -7.86 -24.69 2.32
N SER A 634 -8.77 -23.73 2.36
CA SER A 634 -10.05 -23.78 1.65
C SER A 634 -9.87 -24.04 0.14
N ALA A 635 -10.88 -24.63 -0.50
CA ALA A 635 -10.87 -24.89 -1.94
C ALA A 635 -10.66 -23.61 -2.76
N GLU A 636 -11.25 -22.50 -2.31
CA GLU A 636 -11.09 -21.17 -2.92
C GLU A 636 -9.63 -20.69 -2.86
N ASN A 637 -8.95 -20.84 -1.72
CA ASN A 637 -7.54 -20.49 -1.58
C ASN A 637 -6.66 -21.39 -2.46
N GLN A 638 -6.95 -22.70 -2.54
CA GLN A 638 -6.21 -23.63 -3.40
C GLN A 638 -6.32 -23.25 -4.88
N GLU A 639 -7.54 -22.97 -5.36
CA GLU A 639 -7.76 -22.49 -6.73
C GLU A 639 -7.03 -21.17 -6.98
N TYR A 640 -7.08 -20.25 -6.02
CA TYR A 640 -6.37 -18.98 -6.10
C TYR A 640 -4.86 -19.18 -6.24
N PHE A 641 -4.26 -20.06 -5.44
CA PHE A 641 -2.83 -20.35 -5.52
C PHE A 641 -2.45 -20.95 -6.86
N GLU A 642 -3.20 -21.93 -7.37
CA GLU A 642 -2.91 -22.55 -8.67
C GLU A 642 -3.00 -21.54 -9.82
N LYS A 643 -3.96 -20.63 -9.75
CA LYS A 643 -4.19 -19.61 -10.78
C LYS A 643 -3.12 -18.49 -10.77
N HIS A 644 -2.70 -18.04 -9.59
CA HIS A 644 -1.83 -16.87 -9.44
C HIS A 644 -0.37 -17.21 -9.09
N ARG A 645 -0.02 -18.49 -8.99
CA ARG A 645 1.36 -18.91 -8.69
C ARG A 645 2.39 -18.36 -9.67
N TRP A 646 3.55 -18.06 -9.11
CA TRP A 646 4.74 -17.72 -9.86
C TRP A 646 5.87 -18.71 -9.54
N PRO A 647 6.61 -19.22 -10.54
CA PRO A 647 6.36 -19.07 -11.97
C PRO A 647 5.05 -19.77 -12.45
N PRO A 648 4.40 -19.26 -13.51
CA PRO A 648 3.20 -19.89 -14.05
C PRO A 648 3.41 -21.32 -14.57
N VAL A 649 2.36 -22.14 -14.55
CA VAL A 649 2.40 -23.55 -15.02
C VAL A 649 2.94 -23.67 -16.45
N TRP A 650 2.43 -22.83 -17.36
CA TRP A 650 2.83 -22.85 -18.76
C TRP A 650 4.32 -22.55 -18.93
N TYR A 651 4.89 -21.64 -18.13
CA TYR A 651 6.31 -21.32 -18.18
C TYR A 651 7.17 -22.53 -17.76
N LEU A 652 6.78 -23.23 -16.69
CA LEU A 652 7.51 -24.42 -16.24
C LEU A 652 7.52 -25.53 -17.31
N LYS A 653 6.41 -25.73 -18.01
CA LYS A 653 6.33 -26.68 -19.14
C LYS A 653 7.25 -26.26 -20.29
N GLU A 654 7.26 -24.97 -20.59
CA GLU A 654 8.11 -24.40 -21.65
C GLU A 654 9.59 -24.47 -21.34
N GLU A 655 9.98 -24.20 -20.09
CA GLU A 655 11.37 -24.29 -19.64
C GLU A 655 11.87 -25.73 -19.70
N ASP A 656 11.08 -26.69 -19.21
CA ASP A 656 11.41 -28.11 -19.33
C ASP A 656 11.57 -28.54 -20.80
N HIS A 657 10.66 -28.11 -21.67
CA HIS A 657 10.77 -28.37 -23.11
C HIS A 657 12.03 -27.72 -23.71
N TYR A 658 12.31 -26.45 -23.39
CA TYR A 658 13.49 -25.73 -23.87
C TYR A 658 14.78 -26.45 -23.48
N GLN A 659 14.92 -26.85 -22.21
CA GLN A 659 16.10 -27.56 -21.73
C GLN A 659 16.27 -28.93 -22.42
N ARG A 660 15.17 -29.66 -22.65
CA ARG A 660 15.21 -30.92 -23.40
C ARG A 660 15.71 -30.72 -24.83
N VAL A 661 15.12 -29.79 -25.58
CA VAL A 661 15.51 -29.52 -26.97
C VAL A 661 16.92 -28.95 -27.08
N LYS A 662 17.33 -28.10 -26.14
CA LYS A 662 18.70 -27.57 -26.08
C LYS A 662 19.72 -28.70 -25.94
N LYS A 663 19.49 -29.62 -25.00
CA LYS A 663 20.34 -30.80 -24.77
C LYS A 663 20.38 -31.74 -25.98
N GLU A 664 19.28 -31.87 -26.72
CA GLU A 664 19.24 -32.63 -27.97
C GLU A 664 20.08 -31.97 -29.07
N ARG A 665 19.94 -30.66 -29.28
CA ARG A 665 20.77 -29.91 -30.25
C ARG A 665 22.25 -29.99 -29.93
N GLU A 666 22.63 -29.84 -28.66
CA GLU A 666 24.03 -29.95 -28.23
C GLU A 666 24.60 -31.34 -28.54
N LYS A 667 23.82 -32.42 -28.38
CA LYS A 667 24.22 -33.77 -28.76
C LYS A 667 24.40 -33.91 -30.28
N GLU A 668 23.48 -33.37 -31.08
CA GLU A 668 23.57 -33.39 -32.54
C GLU A 668 24.82 -32.65 -33.04
N ASP A 669 25.12 -31.49 -32.48
CA ASP A 669 26.30 -30.69 -32.83
C ASP A 669 27.61 -31.41 -32.47
N VAL A 670 27.65 -32.10 -31.32
CA VAL A 670 28.80 -32.95 -30.95
C VAL A 670 28.97 -34.10 -31.95
N VAL A 671 27.89 -34.74 -32.41
CA VAL A 671 27.96 -35.81 -33.42
C VAL A 671 28.45 -35.29 -34.77
N LEU A 672 27.95 -34.13 -35.22
CA LEU A 672 28.37 -33.48 -36.46
C LEU A 672 29.86 -33.09 -36.41
N ASN A 673 30.32 -32.53 -35.30
CA ASN A 673 31.73 -32.17 -35.10
C ASN A 673 32.64 -33.41 -35.11
N LYS A 674 32.22 -34.53 -34.51
CA LYS A 674 32.95 -35.81 -34.58
C LYS A 674 33.03 -36.36 -36.02
N HIS A 675 31.96 -36.23 -36.82
CA HIS A 675 31.96 -36.65 -38.23
C HIS A 675 32.85 -35.76 -39.11
N HIS A 676 32.86 -34.45 -38.87
CA HIS A 676 33.76 -33.52 -39.56
C HIS A 676 35.24 -33.76 -39.22
N SER A 677 35.54 -34.10 -37.97
CA SER A 677 36.86 -34.55 -37.53
C SER A 677 37.32 -35.80 -38.29
N ARG A 678 36.50 -36.86 -38.35
CA ARG A 678 36.84 -38.10 -39.07
C ARG A 678 37.06 -37.90 -40.58
N ARG A 679 36.27 -37.04 -41.25
CA ARG A 679 36.46 -36.74 -42.68
C ARG A 679 37.77 -36.00 -42.97
N ARG A 680 38.29 -35.17 -42.05
CA ARG A 680 39.62 -34.54 -42.22
C ARG A 680 40.75 -35.56 -42.17
N TRP A 681 40.61 -36.62 -41.37
CA TRP A 681 41.61 -37.69 -41.27
C TRP A 681 41.62 -38.62 -42.50
N CYS A 682 40.48 -38.84 -43.16
CA CYS A 682 40.42 -39.67 -44.37
C CYS A 682 41.06 -39.03 -45.62
N PHE A 683 41.36 -37.73 -45.61
CA PHE A 683 42.13 -37.08 -46.68
C PHE A 683 43.65 -37.19 -46.50
N TRP A 684 44.13 -37.75 -45.38
CA TRP A 684 45.55 -37.89 -45.04
C TRP A 684 46.03 -39.35 -45.09
N SER A 685 45.23 -40.26 -45.64
CA SER A 685 45.64 -41.64 -45.93
C SER A 685 45.49 -41.94 -47.43
N THR A 686 46.37 -41.36 -48.24
CA THR A 686 46.74 -41.97 -49.52
C THR A 686 47.74 -43.10 -49.23
N SER A 687 47.32 -44.34 -49.43
CA SER A 687 48.21 -45.51 -49.44
C SER A 687 49.36 -45.32 -50.44
N PRO A 688 50.60 -45.72 -50.10
CA PRO A 688 51.65 -45.93 -51.07
C PRO A 688 51.50 -47.35 -51.65
N ALA A 689 51.07 -47.46 -52.91
CA ALA A 689 51.25 -48.67 -53.69
C ALA A 689 51.34 -48.34 -55.18
N VAL A 690 52.33 -48.96 -55.83
CA VAL A 690 52.64 -49.02 -57.28
C VAL A 690 53.51 -47.89 -57.85
N ALA A 691 54.82 -47.99 -57.64
CA ALA A 691 55.83 -48.28 -58.68
C ALA A 691 57.18 -48.58 -58.02
#